data_AF-A0A9P0G906-F1
#
_entry.id   AF-A0A9P0G906-F1
#
_cell.length_a   1.000
_cell.length_b   1.000
_cell.length_c   1.000
_cell.angle_alpha   90.00
_cell.angle_beta   90.00
_cell.angle_gamma   90.00
#
_symmetry.space_group_name_H-M   'P 1'
#
loop_
_entity.id
_entity.type
_entity.pdbx_description
1 polymer ?
#
loop_
_entity_poly.entity_id
_entity_poly.type
_entity_poly.pdbx_seq_one_letter_code
_entity_poly.pdbx_strand_id
1 'polypeptide(L)'
;MQEFPTPPISLQTLEIDCARRKMSGESDSDFVKSVEELLEAGNTSDAKAVFCDEEHLDNVRNNCWDLITVVSKFLSSQNNGSNFDNMFSCSKNLLYRIADICTPEEALLQFIEEIEEADSDLKFVTLLEPLRRVLTRIPKKVSISLAWGFNAINCYLNKYDIPDSENLQGKEKLLLDSAEDTRNINELYTSVLHFYDSLLQEISFKDEGNERWTVVLKFLIRLLGTPLVYLDVEVFDNIKGTARLSSEYLVTKVFQICPDPISLLSFRSLAENDDIFNLNDLGLASLYYLIFSEGIFIEKVPKVYDSKYFFLNSLHLVMILLNKNHQVVVEKGLKLACSLLQHIHCFKLSYFVLDSPDHPEFCKTLANVIIYNEMESFRKLALEVYQTYLSLFEVRGFYLILYNFISQITHSGLKGFTITRYKDLVVKEFENTNNVFIRGSKLLALLKKFCFLHKQEESDLIEVSDEIIATLNLLRFLTIRDKLNSTQIWDFIPVLDEIYFKPLRKGLELSRGHFKLKIKEIEEENVGKRTENDINVLIKGESSQLIWSTTRQFSSTTTTTEPTDANSSHQNASQYEDDIRNKILEASLPFVPQLGWSKDTICKGAEVVGYPGVIHGMFTRGGGDLIHYFQSSSNFKLVEILKKLTEETSGKPLSPADFAEKAIQERLKMIAPYISKWPQAIAIQSLPPNVPKSLATLLTMVDDICYYAGDRSVDINWYLRRLGIAGVYKATELYMIQDKSAEFENTWVFLNKRLLEAVQLHDLLIKTETGSQTAKDTIQSVFVTARNILGLNWHR
;
A
#
# COMPACT_ATOMS: atom_id res chain seq x y z
N MET A 1 -1.23 -1.33 34.45
CA MET A 1 -0.50 -1.67 35.69
C MET A 1 0.84 -2.27 35.29
N GLN A 2 1.81 -1.43 34.99
CA GLN A 2 3.20 -1.85 34.77
C GLN A 2 3.98 -1.44 36.02
N GLU A 3 4.72 -2.41 36.56
CA GLU A 3 5.52 -2.27 37.77
C GLU A 3 6.64 -1.25 37.54
N PHE A 4 6.71 -0.26 38.43
CA PHE A 4 7.83 0.68 38.53
C PHE A 4 9.12 -0.10 38.80
N PRO A 5 10.26 0.26 38.18
CA PRO A 5 11.54 -0.30 38.59
C PRO A 5 11.79 0.13 40.03
N THR A 6 11.98 -0.84 40.92
CA THR A 6 12.32 -0.57 42.31
C THR A 6 13.68 0.13 42.36
N PRO A 7 13.84 1.20 43.15
CA PRO A 7 15.13 1.86 43.28
C PRO A 7 16.15 0.89 43.90
N PRO A 8 17.42 0.88 43.45
CA PRO A 8 18.43 -0.03 43.98
C PRO A 8 18.64 0.21 45.48
N ILE A 9 19.13 -0.82 46.19
CA ILE A 9 19.36 -0.86 47.65
C ILE A 9 20.11 0.37 48.20
N SER A 10 20.88 1.10 47.36
CA SER A 10 21.55 2.37 47.71
C SER A 10 20.61 3.56 47.91
N LEU A 11 19.47 3.60 47.21
CA LEU A 11 18.43 4.64 47.35
C LEU A 11 17.58 4.39 48.59
N GLN A 12 17.27 3.13 48.91
CA GLN A 12 16.67 2.78 50.20
C GLN A 12 17.57 3.15 51.37
N THR A 13 18.91 3.02 51.24
CA THR A 13 19.83 3.44 52.30
C THR A 13 19.92 4.97 52.44
N LEU A 14 19.79 5.73 51.35
CA LEU A 14 19.71 7.20 51.38
C LEU A 14 18.35 7.71 51.89
N GLU A 15 17.24 7.10 51.51
CA GLU A 15 15.90 7.34 52.10
C GLU A 15 15.88 7.02 53.59
N ILE A 16 16.54 5.94 54.03
CA ILE A 16 16.64 5.55 55.44
C ILE A 16 17.54 6.52 56.23
N ASP A 17 18.63 7.03 55.66
CA ASP A 17 19.48 8.02 56.32
C ASP A 17 18.84 9.43 56.34
N CYS A 18 18.07 9.82 55.31
CA CYS A 18 17.22 11.02 55.35
C CYS A 18 16.05 10.89 56.34
N ALA A 19 15.40 9.72 56.40
CA ALA A 19 14.36 9.43 57.39
C ALA A 19 14.91 9.42 58.83
N ARG A 20 16.19 9.07 59.04
CA ARG A 20 16.86 9.20 60.35
C ARG A 20 17.13 10.65 60.77
N ARG A 21 17.40 11.57 59.84
CA ARG A 21 17.57 13.00 60.15
C ARG A 21 16.24 13.70 60.47
N LYS A 22 15.11 13.21 59.94
CA LYS A 22 13.75 13.69 60.31
C LYS A 22 13.41 13.53 61.80
N MET A 23 14.17 12.74 62.59
CA MET A 23 13.89 12.51 64.01
C MET A 23 14.64 13.45 64.99
N SER A 24 15.33 14.49 64.53
CA SER A 24 16.17 15.33 65.42
C SER A 24 15.98 16.85 65.41
N GLY A 25 14.92 17.45 64.86
CA GLY A 25 14.81 18.93 64.84
C GLY A 25 13.39 19.50 64.87
N GLU A 26 12.90 19.88 66.04
CA GLU A 26 11.70 20.73 66.18
C GLU A 26 11.96 22.20 65.77
N SER A 27 13.23 22.64 65.71
CA SER A 27 13.62 24.03 65.34
C SER A 27 13.73 24.28 63.83
N ASP A 28 13.89 23.23 63.02
CA ASP A 28 14.13 23.34 61.58
C ASP A 28 12.84 23.55 60.77
N SER A 29 11.70 23.08 61.29
CA SER A 29 10.36 23.25 60.72
C SER A 29 9.87 24.71 60.72
N ASP A 30 10.28 25.49 61.74
CA ASP A 30 9.85 26.89 61.89
C ASP A 30 10.55 27.81 60.88
N PHE A 31 11.78 27.50 60.47
CA PHE A 31 12.51 28.26 59.45
C PHE A 31 11.86 28.12 58.07
N VAL A 32 11.51 26.89 57.66
CA VAL A 32 10.85 26.62 56.37
C VAL A 32 9.49 27.29 56.30
N LYS A 33 8.69 27.23 57.38
CA LYS A 33 7.40 27.92 57.47
C LYS A 33 7.54 29.45 57.41
N SER A 34 8.55 30.01 58.05
CA SER A 34 8.81 31.46 58.00
C SER A 34 9.09 31.92 56.56
N VAL A 35 9.82 31.12 55.78
CA VAL A 35 10.07 31.38 54.35
C VAL A 35 8.78 31.24 53.54
N GLU A 36 7.94 30.23 53.82
CA GLU A 36 6.63 30.06 53.18
C GLU A 36 5.73 31.28 53.43
N GLU A 37 5.60 31.72 54.69
CA GLU A 37 4.80 32.88 55.10
C GLU A 37 5.30 34.19 54.45
N LEU A 38 6.61 34.39 54.34
CA LEU A 38 7.18 35.58 53.67
C LEU A 38 6.87 35.61 52.17
N LEU A 39 6.87 34.44 51.52
CA LEU A 39 6.52 34.30 50.11
C LEU A 39 5.00 34.45 49.88
N GLU A 40 4.16 33.88 50.75
CA GLU A 40 2.70 34.08 50.73
C GLU A 40 2.31 35.55 50.96
N ALA A 41 3.01 36.25 51.84
CA ALA A 41 2.81 37.68 52.10
C ALA A 41 3.34 38.60 50.98
N GLY A 42 4.07 38.05 49.98
CA GLY A 42 4.63 38.80 48.86
C GLY A 42 5.85 39.67 49.23
N ASN A 43 6.49 39.42 50.38
CA ASN A 43 7.59 40.24 50.89
C ASN A 43 8.95 39.78 50.34
N THR A 44 9.17 40.06 49.06
CA THR A 44 10.30 39.53 48.28
C THR A 44 11.69 40.06 48.66
N SER A 45 11.78 41.24 49.30
CA SER A 45 13.06 41.78 49.79
C SER A 45 13.56 41.01 51.01
N ASP A 46 12.64 40.72 51.92
CA ASP A 46 12.97 40.11 53.21
C ASP A 46 13.25 38.62 53.03
N ALA A 47 12.49 37.95 52.15
CA ALA A 47 12.80 36.59 51.73
C ALA A 47 14.20 36.45 51.10
N LYS A 48 14.68 37.44 50.33
CA LYS A 48 16.04 37.43 49.78
C LYS A 48 17.12 37.68 50.84
N ALA A 49 16.84 38.54 51.81
CA ALA A 49 17.77 38.84 52.91
C ALA A 49 18.06 37.59 53.76
N VAL A 50 17.02 36.81 54.07
CA VAL A 50 17.15 35.54 54.83
C VAL A 50 18.14 34.55 54.20
N PHE A 51 18.25 34.51 52.87
CA PHE A 51 19.18 33.64 52.15
C PHE A 51 20.57 34.26 51.92
N CYS A 52 20.77 35.51 52.31
CA CYS A 52 22.07 36.21 52.22
C CYS A 52 22.80 36.31 53.55
N ASP A 53 22.12 36.11 54.69
CA ASP A 53 22.70 36.20 56.02
C ASP A 53 23.51 34.93 56.37
N GLU A 54 24.77 35.11 56.81
CA GLU A 54 25.68 33.99 57.11
C GLU A 54 25.17 33.07 58.24
N GLU A 55 24.37 33.58 59.17
CA GLU A 55 23.79 32.81 60.28
C GLU A 55 22.71 31.81 59.84
N HIS A 56 22.07 32.04 58.69
CA HIS A 56 20.98 31.20 58.19
C HIS A 56 21.42 30.21 57.10
N LEU A 57 22.69 30.26 56.66
CA LEU A 57 23.22 29.36 55.63
C LEU A 57 23.22 27.88 56.05
N ASP A 58 23.53 27.59 57.31
CA ASP A 58 23.49 26.22 57.84
C ASP A 58 22.06 25.67 57.89
N ASN A 59 21.06 26.52 58.18
CA ASN A 59 19.65 26.15 58.16
C ASN A 59 19.16 25.86 56.73
N VAL A 60 19.60 26.66 55.75
CA VAL A 60 19.31 26.40 54.32
C VAL A 60 19.92 25.07 53.89
N ARG A 61 21.14 24.76 54.33
CA ARG A 61 21.84 23.51 53.97
C ARG A 61 21.19 22.26 54.56
N ASN A 62 20.63 22.35 55.76
CA ASN A 62 19.99 21.21 56.43
C ASN A 62 18.55 20.97 55.96
N ASN A 63 17.88 21.99 55.41
CA ASN A 63 16.47 21.93 55.00
C ASN A 63 16.25 22.02 53.48
N CYS A 64 17.26 21.65 52.68
CA CYS A 64 17.23 21.78 51.22
C CYS A 64 16.00 21.12 50.57
N TRP A 65 15.61 19.93 51.04
CA TRP A 65 14.47 19.18 50.50
C TRP A 65 13.17 19.99 50.64
N ASP A 66 12.80 20.36 51.86
CA ASP A 66 11.54 21.05 52.15
C ASP A 66 11.52 22.47 51.57
N LEU A 67 12.67 23.17 51.55
CA LEU A 67 12.79 24.50 50.95
C LEU A 67 12.59 24.48 49.43
N ILE A 68 13.13 23.49 48.73
CA ILE A 68 12.92 23.37 47.27
C ILE A 68 11.43 23.17 47.00
N THR A 69 10.75 22.26 47.72
CA THR A 69 9.31 22.01 47.55
C THR A 69 8.50 23.27 47.78
N VAL A 70 8.74 23.98 48.89
CA VAL A 70 8.00 25.21 49.25
C VAL A 70 8.23 26.33 48.23
N VAL A 71 9.48 26.62 47.87
CA VAL A 71 9.78 27.71 46.93
C VAL A 71 9.30 27.38 45.52
N SER A 72 9.31 26.10 45.12
CA SER A 72 8.85 25.61 43.83
C SER A 72 7.33 25.78 43.63
N LYS A 73 6.51 25.72 44.68
CA LYS A 73 5.04 25.99 44.62
C LYS A 73 4.72 27.36 44.01
N PHE A 74 5.57 28.36 44.25
CA PHE A 74 5.35 29.73 43.78
C PHE A 74 5.75 29.95 42.32
N LEU A 75 6.24 28.93 41.62
CA LEU A 75 6.54 28.97 40.19
C LEU A 75 5.34 28.59 39.29
N SER A 76 4.25 28.08 39.87
CA SER A 76 3.07 27.63 39.14
C SER A 76 2.18 28.78 38.65
N SER A 77 1.60 28.62 37.45
CA SER A 77 0.76 29.62 36.76
C SER A 77 -0.62 29.88 37.41
N GLN A 78 -0.98 29.18 38.48
CA GLN A 78 -2.23 29.41 39.22
C GLN A 78 -2.21 30.66 40.10
N ASN A 79 -1.04 31.28 40.31
CA ASN A 79 -0.85 32.44 41.17
C ASN A 79 -1.05 33.78 40.41
N ASN A 80 -2.20 33.99 39.76
CA ASN A 80 -2.48 35.17 38.90
C ASN A 80 -2.78 36.47 39.70
N GLY A 81 -1.92 36.87 40.64
CA GLY A 81 -1.99 38.14 41.37
C GLY A 81 -1.10 39.24 40.77
N SER A 82 -1.35 40.50 41.12
CA SER A 82 -0.56 41.67 40.66
C SER A 82 0.92 41.66 41.08
N ASN A 83 1.30 40.80 42.03
CA ASN A 83 2.67 40.63 42.52
C ASN A 83 3.36 39.37 41.96
N PHE A 84 2.72 38.64 41.04
CA PHE A 84 3.22 37.37 40.51
C PHE A 84 4.62 37.48 39.90
N ASP A 85 4.88 38.46 39.04
CA ASP A 85 6.19 38.58 38.37
C ASP A 85 7.35 38.79 39.35
N ASN A 86 7.12 39.59 40.41
CA ASN A 86 8.11 39.85 41.45
C ASN A 86 8.34 38.61 42.33
N MET A 87 7.27 37.90 42.68
CA MET A 87 7.32 36.67 43.46
C MET A 87 7.99 35.55 42.67
N PHE A 88 7.62 35.36 41.41
CA PHE A 88 8.22 34.40 40.48
C PHE A 88 9.72 34.65 40.31
N SER A 89 10.12 35.91 40.07
CA SER A 89 11.53 36.28 39.98
C SER A 89 12.28 36.05 41.30
N CYS A 90 11.62 36.33 42.44
CA CYS A 90 12.19 36.05 43.76
C CYS A 90 12.42 34.55 43.96
N SER A 91 11.38 33.72 43.80
CA SER A 91 11.44 32.27 43.96
C SER A 91 12.46 31.63 43.01
N LYS A 92 12.52 32.09 41.76
CA LYS A 92 13.56 31.69 40.80
C LYS A 92 14.98 31.95 41.33
N ASN A 93 15.24 33.16 41.82
CA ASN A 93 16.56 33.51 42.37
C ASN A 93 16.87 32.74 43.66
N LEU A 94 15.87 32.51 44.52
CA LEU A 94 16.03 31.71 45.74
C LEU A 94 16.42 30.27 45.40
N LEU A 95 15.76 29.64 44.42
CA LEU A 95 16.14 28.29 43.97
C LEU A 95 17.56 28.23 43.40
N TYR A 96 18.02 29.30 42.73
CA TYR A 96 19.40 29.36 42.23
C TYR A 96 20.39 29.39 43.39
N ARG A 97 20.09 30.16 44.44
CA ARG A 97 20.91 30.22 45.66
C ARG A 97 20.89 28.90 46.43
N ILE A 98 19.72 28.28 46.56
CA ILE A 98 19.58 26.95 47.17
C ILE A 98 20.44 25.94 46.42
N ALA A 99 20.38 25.92 45.08
CA ALA A 99 21.20 25.05 44.24
C ALA A 99 22.71 25.30 44.38
N ASP A 100 23.15 26.52 44.71
CA ASP A 100 24.57 26.86 44.93
C ASP A 100 25.08 26.45 46.34
N ILE A 101 24.20 26.42 47.35
CA ILE A 101 24.58 26.26 48.77
C ILE A 101 24.38 24.81 49.25
N CYS A 102 23.30 24.16 48.82
CA CYS A 102 22.86 22.85 49.31
C CYS A 102 23.82 21.69 49.02
N THR A 103 23.60 20.59 49.76
CA THR A 103 24.12 19.24 49.47
C THR A 103 23.63 18.79 48.08
N PRO A 104 24.54 18.55 47.13
CA PRO A 104 24.14 18.36 45.74
C PRO A 104 23.38 17.05 45.50
N GLU A 105 23.64 15.99 46.29
CA GLU A 105 22.92 14.72 46.15
C GLU A 105 21.45 14.80 46.58
N GLU A 106 21.17 15.48 47.70
CA GLU A 106 19.80 15.67 48.21
C GLU A 106 19.02 16.66 47.33
N ALA A 107 19.66 17.76 46.93
CA ALA A 107 19.06 18.74 46.03
C ALA A 107 18.74 18.12 44.65
N LEU A 108 19.61 17.24 44.13
CA LEU A 108 19.37 16.57 42.84
C LEU A 108 18.07 15.75 42.85
N LEU A 109 17.86 14.95 43.90
CA LEU A 109 16.66 14.10 44.01
C LEU A 109 15.39 14.94 44.05
N GLN A 110 15.36 16.00 44.88
CA GLN A 110 14.18 16.85 44.96
C GLN A 110 13.94 17.64 43.67
N PHE A 111 14.99 18.15 43.00
CA PHE A 111 14.80 18.82 41.71
C PHE A 111 14.31 17.87 40.63
N ILE A 112 14.73 16.60 40.64
CA ILE A 112 14.20 15.58 39.72
C ILE A 112 12.71 15.38 39.96
N GLU A 113 12.29 15.20 41.21
CA GLU A 113 10.88 15.02 41.58
C GLU A 113 10.03 16.23 41.14
N GLU A 114 10.47 17.45 41.44
CA GLU A 114 9.78 18.68 41.03
C GLU A 114 9.70 18.88 39.51
N ILE A 115 10.71 18.40 38.77
CA ILE A 115 10.72 18.44 37.30
C ILE A 115 9.75 17.40 36.74
N GLU A 116 9.75 16.18 37.28
CA GLU A 116 8.85 15.11 36.84
C GLU A 116 7.40 15.43 37.20
N GLU A 117 7.13 16.14 38.29
CA GLU A 117 5.78 16.54 38.72
C GLU A 117 5.35 17.94 38.29
N ALA A 118 6.19 18.67 37.53
CA ALA A 118 5.87 20.02 37.09
C ALA A 118 4.50 20.10 36.39
N ASP A 119 3.73 21.12 36.73
CA ASP A 119 2.36 21.39 36.31
C ASP A 119 2.28 22.37 35.12
N SER A 120 3.36 23.11 34.85
CA SER A 120 3.45 24.10 33.79
C SER A 120 4.83 24.14 33.16
N ASP A 121 4.86 24.44 31.85
CA ASP A 121 6.10 24.54 31.07
C ASP A 121 7.04 25.61 31.65
N LEU A 122 6.47 26.69 32.18
CA LEU A 122 7.22 27.76 32.83
C LEU A 122 7.93 27.27 34.09
N LYS A 123 7.26 26.48 34.95
CA LYS A 123 7.86 25.86 36.14
C LYS A 123 8.99 24.92 35.70
N PHE A 124 8.72 24.03 34.75
CA PHE A 124 9.71 23.10 34.22
C PHE A 124 10.97 23.81 33.68
N VAL A 125 10.81 24.77 32.77
CA VAL A 125 11.94 25.51 32.17
C VAL A 125 12.75 26.26 33.24
N THR A 126 12.08 26.78 34.27
CA THR A 126 12.75 27.49 35.37
C THR A 126 13.59 26.57 36.24
N LEU A 127 13.17 25.31 36.41
CA LEU A 127 13.87 24.29 37.20
C LEU A 127 15.09 23.67 36.49
N LEU A 128 15.24 23.86 35.17
CA LEU A 128 16.41 23.38 34.42
C LEU A 128 17.72 24.05 34.87
N GLU A 129 17.70 25.34 35.17
CA GLU A 129 18.90 26.09 35.58
C GLU A 129 19.43 25.70 36.99
N PRO A 130 18.58 25.57 38.04
CA PRO A 130 18.99 24.99 39.32
C PRO A 130 19.54 23.56 39.16
N LEU A 131 18.88 22.73 38.35
CA LEU A 131 19.34 21.36 38.07
C LEU A 131 20.75 21.37 37.45
N ARG A 132 21.01 22.27 36.50
CA ARG A 132 22.33 22.44 35.86
C ARG A 132 23.43 22.74 36.88
N ARG A 133 23.16 23.67 37.80
CA ARG A 133 24.09 24.07 38.88
C ARG A 133 24.36 22.94 39.87
N VAL A 134 23.35 22.14 40.18
CA VAL A 134 23.53 20.96 41.04
C VAL A 134 24.37 19.88 40.34
N LEU A 135 24.03 19.55 39.09
CA LEU A 135 24.72 18.50 38.31
C LEU A 135 26.21 18.79 38.11
N THR A 136 26.59 20.06 37.97
CA THR A 136 28.00 20.48 37.79
C THR A 136 28.81 20.44 39.08
N ARG A 137 28.17 20.45 40.25
CA ARG A 137 28.82 20.41 41.58
C ARG A 137 29.06 19.00 42.11
N ILE A 138 28.46 17.96 41.51
CA ILE A 138 28.54 16.58 42.01
C ILE A 138 29.96 16.00 41.76
N PRO A 139 30.70 15.59 42.80
CA PRO A 139 32.09 15.14 42.65
C PRO A 139 32.24 13.64 42.34
N LYS A 140 31.20 12.81 42.60
CA LYS A 140 31.25 11.34 42.46
C LYS A 140 30.03 10.80 41.72
N LYS A 141 30.18 9.70 40.98
CA LYS A 141 29.10 9.03 40.22
C LYS A 141 28.35 9.95 39.22
N VAL A 142 29.07 10.92 38.65
CA VAL A 142 28.53 11.92 37.71
C VAL A 142 27.70 11.30 36.58
N SER A 143 28.15 10.18 36.00
CA SER A 143 27.40 9.49 34.92
C SER A 143 25.99 9.05 35.33
N ILE A 144 25.82 8.59 36.58
CA ILE A 144 24.52 8.15 37.11
C ILE A 144 23.66 9.37 37.44
N SER A 145 24.24 10.39 38.06
CA SER A 145 23.53 11.65 38.37
C SER A 145 23.04 12.37 37.12
N LEU A 146 23.86 12.41 36.06
CA LEU A 146 23.47 12.91 34.75
C LEU A 146 22.33 12.07 34.14
N ALA A 147 22.44 10.75 34.23
CA ALA A 147 21.40 9.87 33.71
C ALA A 147 20.05 10.10 34.39
N TRP A 148 20.02 10.29 35.71
CA TRP A 148 18.80 10.60 36.45
C TRP A 148 18.23 11.98 36.07
N GLY A 149 19.07 13.02 36.04
CA GLY A 149 18.63 14.37 35.63
C GLY A 149 18.10 14.41 34.19
N PHE A 150 18.77 13.76 33.25
CA PHE A 150 18.31 13.68 31.86
C PHE A 150 17.07 12.80 31.70
N ASN A 151 16.92 11.75 32.50
CA ASN A 151 15.71 10.94 32.50
C ASN A 151 14.50 11.76 32.99
N ALA A 152 14.65 12.54 34.06
CA ALA A 152 13.60 13.43 34.56
C ALA A 152 13.10 14.40 33.49
N ILE A 153 14.04 15.03 32.76
CA ILE A 153 13.72 15.90 31.62
C ILE A 153 12.95 15.13 30.54
N ASN A 154 13.37 13.91 30.19
CA ASN A 154 12.67 13.08 29.21
C ASN A 154 11.29 12.62 29.70
N CYS A 155 11.13 12.30 30.99
CA CYS A 155 9.84 11.95 31.60
C CYS A 155 8.85 13.10 31.42
N TYR A 156 9.28 14.34 31.69
CA TYR A 156 8.45 15.52 31.46
C TYR A 156 8.10 15.72 29.98
N LEU A 157 9.09 15.63 29.07
CA LEU A 157 8.85 15.76 27.63
C LEU A 157 7.87 14.72 27.08
N ASN A 158 7.87 13.51 27.65
CA ASN A 158 6.96 12.43 27.25
C ASN A 158 5.53 12.59 27.79
N LYS A 159 5.25 13.60 28.64
CA LYS A 159 3.88 13.93 29.06
C LYS A 159 3.07 14.57 27.94
N TYR A 160 3.71 15.18 26.96
CA TYR A 160 3.01 15.82 25.85
C TYR A 160 2.28 14.78 25.01
N ASP A 161 1.06 15.13 24.63
CA ASP A 161 0.31 14.35 23.67
C ASP A 161 1.01 14.37 22.31
N ILE A 162 0.90 13.25 21.61
CA ILE A 162 1.48 13.09 20.28
C ILE A 162 0.68 13.98 19.31
N PRO A 163 1.32 14.94 18.61
CA PRO A 163 0.61 15.81 17.68
C PRO A 163 -0.07 15.02 16.57
N ASP A 164 -1.30 15.39 16.20
CA ASP A 164 -1.98 14.75 15.09
C ASP A 164 -1.33 15.15 13.75
N SER A 165 -1.23 14.17 12.85
CA SER A 165 -0.71 14.34 11.50
C SER A 165 -1.72 14.96 10.53
N GLU A 166 -3.01 15.01 10.91
CA GLU A 166 -4.14 15.52 10.11
C GLU A 166 -4.20 14.98 8.66
N ASN A 167 -3.49 13.89 8.36
CA ASN A 167 -3.31 13.30 7.04
C ASN A 167 -2.86 14.31 5.94
N LEU A 168 -2.11 15.35 6.31
CA LEU A 168 -1.59 16.35 5.37
C LEU A 168 -0.47 15.81 4.47
N GLN A 169 -0.39 16.26 3.21
CA GLN A 169 0.61 15.79 2.25
C GLN A 169 1.45 16.90 1.62
N GLY A 170 2.72 16.60 1.35
CA GLY A 170 3.64 17.52 0.68
C GLY A 170 3.72 18.87 1.38
N LYS A 171 3.54 19.96 0.63
CA LYS A 171 3.66 21.33 1.16
C LYS A 171 2.59 21.67 2.21
N GLU A 172 1.48 20.96 2.27
CA GLU A 172 0.43 21.18 3.28
C GLU A 172 0.96 20.90 4.70
N LYS A 173 1.97 20.03 4.83
CA LYS A 173 2.62 19.74 6.12
C LYS A 173 3.25 20.96 6.78
N LEU A 174 3.55 22.02 6.04
CA LEU A 174 3.99 23.30 6.62
C LEU A 174 2.96 23.89 7.59
N LEU A 175 1.68 23.49 7.50
CA LEU A 175 0.65 23.89 8.45
C LEU A 175 0.79 23.18 9.81
N LEU A 176 1.44 22.01 9.88
CA LEU A 176 1.66 21.27 11.13
C LEU A 176 2.51 22.07 12.12
N ASP A 177 3.43 22.90 11.62
CA ASP A 177 4.25 23.80 12.45
C ASP A 177 3.41 24.89 13.14
N SER A 178 2.21 25.19 12.62
CA SER A 178 1.29 26.18 13.20
C SER A 178 0.34 25.61 14.25
N ALA A 179 0.27 24.28 14.39
CA ALA A 179 -0.54 23.63 15.41
C ALA A 179 -0.02 23.98 16.81
N GLU A 180 -0.93 24.20 17.76
CA GLU A 180 -0.60 24.65 19.12
C GLU A 180 0.33 23.65 19.83
N ASP A 181 0.03 22.35 19.74
CA ASP A 181 0.83 21.28 20.35
C ASP A 181 2.25 21.24 19.77
N THR A 182 2.38 21.30 18.44
CA THR A 182 3.68 21.35 17.75
C THR A 182 4.48 22.58 18.15
N ARG A 183 3.86 23.76 18.24
CA ARG A 183 4.53 24.98 18.66
C ARG A 183 5.04 24.86 20.09
N ASN A 184 4.21 24.39 21.01
CA ASN A 184 4.56 24.24 22.43
C ASN A 184 5.74 23.27 22.60
N ILE A 185 5.71 22.12 21.91
CA ILE A 185 6.83 21.16 21.92
C ILE A 185 8.11 21.81 21.40
N ASN A 186 8.04 22.59 20.30
CA ASN A 186 9.22 23.23 19.73
C ASN A 186 9.83 24.32 20.63
N GLU A 187 9.00 25.13 21.29
CA GLU A 187 9.43 26.13 22.28
C GLU A 187 10.11 25.45 23.48
N LEU A 188 9.53 24.36 23.96
CA LEU A 188 10.08 23.57 25.05
C LEU A 188 11.43 22.94 24.67
N TYR A 189 11.51 22.33 23.48
CA TYR A 189 12.76 21.76 22.96
C TYR A 189 13.85 22.82 22.87
N THR A 190 13.53 24.04 22.43
CA THR A 190 14.52 25.13 22.35
C THR A 190 15.13 25.42 23.73
N SER A 191 14.30 25.44 24.78
CA SER A 191 14.74 25.64 26.16
C SER A 191 15.59 24.47 26.69
N VAL A 192 15.17 23.24 26.42
CA VAL A 192 15.92 22.03 26.79
C VAL A 192 17.28 21.98 26.08
N LEU A 193 17.32 22.26 24.78
CA LEU A 193 18.57 22.27 24.01
C LEU A 193 19.55 23.34 24.51
N HIS A 194 19.06 24.49 24.98
CA HIS A 194 19.88 25.51 25.62
C HIS A 194 20.47 25.04 26.96
N PHE A 195 19.68 24.30 27.77
CA PHE A 195 20.17 23.64 28.98
C PHE A 195 21.29 22.65 28.66
N TYR A 196 21.10 21.76 27.68
CA TYR A 196 22.14 20.81 27.26
C TYR A 196 23.39 21.53 26.75
N ASP A 197 23.25 22.59 25.95
CA ASP A 197 24.42 23.35 25.46
C ASP A 197 25.23 23.94 26.61
N SER A 198 24.55 24.61 27.55
CA SER A 198 25.18 25.25 28.70
C SER A 198 25.87 24.23 29.59
N LEU A 199 25.22 23.08 29.84
CA LEU A 199 25.79 22.00 30.63
C LEU A 199 27.02 21.38 29.93
N LEU A 200 26.96 21.14 28.62
CA LEU A 200 28.06 20.57 27.84
C LEU A 200 29.28 21.50 27.73
N GLN A 201 29.08 22.83 27.79
CA GLN A 201 30.18 23.78 27.82
C GLN A 201 30.93 23.78 29.17
N GLU A 202 30.21 23.58 30.28
CA GLU A 202 30.79 23.59 31.63
C GLU A 202 31.43 22.26 32.03
N ILE A 203 30.90 21.14 31.54
CA ILE A 203 31.55 19.84 31.65
C ILE A 203 32.74 19.84 30.68
N SER A 204 33.89 20.37 31.14
CA SER A 204 35.13 20.48 30.37
C SER A 204 35.43 19.22 29.56
N PHE A 205 35.60 19.39 28.24
CA PHE A 205 36.02 18.34 27.29
C PHE A 205 37.40 17.74 27.56
N LYS A 206 38.14 18.23 28.56
CA LYS A 206 39.59 18.05 28.58
C LYS A 206 40.13 16.83 29.32
N ASP A 207 39.45 16.23 30.27
CA ASP A 207 39.93 14.99 30.89
C ASP A 207 38.78 14.35 31.69
N GLU A 208 38.76 13.01 31.73
CA GLU A 208 37.86 12.12 32.51
C GLU A 208 36.68 11.44 31.78
N GLY A 209 36.97 10.25 31.22
CA GLY A 209 36.06 9.08 31.23
C GLY A 209 35.10 8.90 30.05
N ASN A 210 35.31 7.84 29.25
CA ASN A 210 34.40 7.37 28.18
C ASN A 210 32.95 7.18 28.66
N GLU A 211 32.74 6.83 29.93
CA GLU A 211 31.42 6.52 30.48
C GLU A 211 30.49 7.73 30.54
N ARG A 212 31.00 8.93 30.88
CA ARG A 212 30.19 10.16 30.96
C ARG A 212 29.63 10.53 29.58
N TRP A 213 30.50 10.54 28.58
CA TRP A 213 30.12 10.84 27.19
C TRP A 213 29.18 9.81 26.60
N THR A 214 29.31 8.54 27.00
CA THR A 214 28.39 7.48 26.60
C THR A 214 26.97 7.75 27.11
N VAL A 215 26.82 8.17 28.37
CA VAL A 215 25.51 8.56 28.92
C VAL A 215 24.94 9.76 28.16
N VAL A 216 25.72 10.83 28.02
CA VAL A 216 25.27 12.04 27.28
C VAL A 216 24.81 11.66 25.87
N LEU A 217 25.59 10.86 25.15
CA LEU A 217 25.25 10.39 23.79
C LEU A 217 23.93 9.63 23.76
N LYS A 218 23.72 8.67 24.67
CA LYS A 218 22.48 7.89 24.78
C LYS A 218 21.26 8.80 25.00
N PHE A 219 21.40 9.84 25.83
CA PHE A 219 20.32 10.80 26.09
C PHE A 219 20.07 11.80 24.97
N LEU A 220 21.11 12.25 24.26
CA LEU A 220 20.93 13.06 23.03
C LEU A 220 20.18 12.27 21.96
N ILE A 221 20.47 10.97 21.82
CA ILE A 221 19.73 10.07 20.93
C ILE A 221 18.29 9.87 21.43
N ARG A 222 18.08 9.79 22.75
CA ARG A 222 16.73 9.69 23.34
C ARG A 222 15.85 10.90 23.01
N LEU A 223 16.42 12.12 22.99
CA LEU A 223 15.73 13.35 22.58
C LEU A 223 15.31 13.35 21.09
N LEU A 224 15.98 12.59 20.23
CA LEU A 224 15.55 12.40 18.84
C LEU A 224 14.33 11.47 18.71
N GLY A 225 13.97 10.77 19.79
CA GLY A 225 12.79 9.93 19.90
C GLY A 225 11.54 10.75 20.22
N THR A 226 10.73 10.30 21.17
CA THR A 226 9.50 10.98 21.57
C THR A 226 9.80 12.28 22.33
N PRO A 227 9.08 13.40 22.08
CA PRO A 227 8.06 13.59 21.03
C PRO A 227 8.60 14.02 19.66
N LEU A 228 9.88 14.39 19.52
CA LEU A 228 10.45 14.98 18.28
C LEU A 228 10.25 14.11 17.02
N VAL A 229 10.31 12.78 17.15
CA VAL A 229 10.11 11.84 16.05
C VAL A 229 8.72 11.96 15.40
N TYR A 230 7.73 12.49 16.10
CA TYR A 230 6.37 12.70 15.60
C TYR A 230 6.20 14.02 14.84
N LEU A 231 7.13 14.96 14.98
CA LEU A 231 7.11 16.23 14.27
C LEU A 231 7.63 16.10 12.83
N ASP A 232 7.09 16.90 11.92
CA ASP A 232 7.62 16.99 10.56
C ASP A 232 8.99 17.69 10.57
N VAL A 233 9.93 17.16 9.78
CA VAL A 233 11.30 17.68 9.69
C VAL A 233 11.76 17.81 8.25
N GLU A 234 10.83 17.67 7.30
CA GLU A 234 11.09 17.84 5.88
C GLU A 234 11.40 19.29 5.53
N VAL A 235 12.13 19.47 4.43
CA VAL A 235 12.47 20.79 3.91
C VAL A 235 11.70 21.03 2.63
N PHE A 236 10.84 22.05 2.64
CA PHE A 236 10.06 22.46 1.47
C PHE A 236 10.58 23.80 0.93
N ASP A 237 10.94 23.86 -0.35
CA ASP A 237 11.46 25.08 -1.01
C ASP A 237 12.60 25.78 -0.21
N ASN A 238 13.50 25.00 0.41
CA ASN A 238 14.57 25.46 1.31
C ASN A 238 14.10 26.11 2.64
N ILE A 239 12.83 26.03 2.98
CA ILE A 239 12.28 26.47 4.27
C ILE A 239 12.42 25.30 5.26
N LYS A 240 13.04 25.57 6.40
CA LYS A 240 13.22 24.60 7.49
C LYS A 240 12.26 24.95 8.63
N GLY A 241 11.45 23.99 9.06
CA GLY A 241 10.66 24.09 10.28
C GLY A 241 11.54 24.16 11.54
N THR A 242 10.95 24.55 12.66
CA THR A 242 11.62 24.62 13.97
C THR A 242 12.11 23.25 14.44
N ALA A 243 11.29 22.20 14.27
CA ALA A 243 11.64 20.82 14.59
C ALA A 243 12.85 20.32 13.77
N ARG A 244 12.97 20.75 12.51
CA ARG A 244 14.13 20.49 11.66
C ARG A 244 15.39 21.15 12.20
N LEU A 245 15.32 22.41 12.63
CA LEU A 245 16.48 23.10 13.23
C LEU A 245 16.94 22.43 14.53
N SER A 246 16.00 22.05 15.39
CA SER A 246 16.27 21.30 16.64
C SER A 246 16.93 19.95 16.36
N SER A 247 16.45 19.24 15.33
CA SER A 247 17.01 17.96 14.88
C SER A 247 18.43 18.13 14.31
N GLU A 248 18.69 19.11 13.45
CA GLU A 248 20.03 19.39 12.92
C GLU A 248 21.03 19.72 14.03
N TYR A 249 20.60 20.49 15.03
CA TYR A 249 21.40 20.79 16.21
C TYR A 249 21.75 19.53 17.01
N LEU A 250 20.77 18.69 17.31
CA LEU A 250 20.99 17.41 18.03
C LEU A 250 21.94 16.50 17.26
N VAL A 251 21.74 16.33 15.95
CA VAL A 251 22.64 15.55 15.10
C VAL A 251 24.06 16.13 15.15
N THR A 252 24.21 17.46 15.10
CA THR A 252 25.53 18.12 15.22
C THR A 252 26.23 17.74 16.52
N LYS A 253 25.52 17.80 17.66
CA LYS A 253 26.07 17.44 18.97
C LYS A 253 26.40 15.95 19.07
N VAL A 254 25.56 15.08 18.51
CA VAL A 254 25.84 13.64 18.42
C VAL A 254 27.14 13.38 17.65
N PHE A 255 27.34 14.03 16.50
CA PHE A 255 28.59 13.90 15.72
C PHE A 255 29.82 14.50 16.39
N GLN A 256 29.67 15.48 17.29
CA GLN A 256 30.78 16.00 18.08
C GLN A 256 31.29 14.97 19.10
N ILE A 257 30.39 14.16 19.65
CA ILE A 257 30.73 13.13 20.65
C ILE A 257 31.12 11.81 19.97
N CYS A 258 30.34 11.38 18.97
CA CYS A 258 30.54 10.15 18.22
C CYS A 258 30.68 10.45 16.71
N PRO A 259 31.91 10.60 16.19
CA PRO A 259 32.15 10.88 14.78
C PRO A 259 31.70 9.75 13.83
N ASP A 260 31.64 8.51 14.33
CA ASP A 260 31.20 7.34 13.57
C ASP A 260 29.82 6.88 14.04
N PRO A 261 28.72 7.33 13.42
CA PRO A 261 27.39 6.91 13.81
C PRO A 261 27.13 5.42 13.53
N ILE A 262 27.84 4.80 12.57
CA ILE A 262 27.58 3.40 12.17
C ILE A 262 27.99 2.42 13.29
N SER A 263 28.98 2.78 14.11
CA SER A 263 29.33 1.99 15.29
C SER A 263 28.19 1.89 16.30
N LEU A 264 27.21 2.80 16.28
CA LEU A 264 26.04 2.75 17.16
C LEU A 264 25.18 1.50 16.94
N LEU A 265 25.18 0.93 15.73
CA LEU A 265 24.46 -0.32 15.43
C LEU A 265 25.01 -1.53 16.19
N SER A 266 26.29 -1.49 16.58
CA SER A 266 26.93 -2.57 17.34
C SER A 266 26.44 -2.66 18.79
N PHE A 267 25.86 -1.58 19.33
CA PHE A 267 25.33 -1.59 20.70
C PHE A 267 24.05 -2.43 20.86
N ARG A 268 23.42 -2.87 19.75
CA ARG A 268 22.30 -3.83 19.76
C ARG A 268 22.60 -5.10 20.56
N SER A 269 23.85 -5.58 20.54
CA SER A 269 24.23 -6.82 21.22
C SER A 269 24.59 -6.67 22.70
N LEU A 270 24.61 -5.44 23.23
CA LEU A 270 25.08 -5.12 24.57
C LEU A 270 23.93 -4.55 25.42
N ALA A 271 22.81 -5.27 25.51
CA ALA A 271 21.73 -4.89 26.41
C ALA A 271 22.28 -4.82 27.85
N GLU A 272 22.22 -3.64 28.46
CA GLU A 272 22.63 -3.43 29.84
C GLU A 272 21.46 -3.82 30.76
N ASN A 273 21.75 -4.30 31.97
CA ASN A 273 20.71 -4.74 32.92
C ASN A 273 19.78 -3.60 33.40
N ASP A 274 20.21 -2.35 33.23
CA ASP A 274 19.49 -1.15 33.66
C ASP A 274 18.93 -0.36 32.45
N ASP A 275 17.60 -0.26 32.35
CA ASP A 275 16.90 0.40 31.23
C ASP A 275 17.27 1.88 31.02
N ILE A 276 17.73 2.56 32.08
CA ILE A 276 18.15 3.97 32.02
C ILE A 276 19.36 4.14 31.09
N PHE A 277 20.22 3.13 31.00
CA PHE A 277 21.40 3.16 30.16
C PHE A 277 21.19 2.46 28.82
N ASN A 278 20.01 1.91 28.54
CA ASN A 278 19.73 1.33 27.23
C ASN A 278 19.54 2.44 26.18
N LEU A 279 20.08 2.19 24.99
CA LEU A 279 19.95 3.12 23.87
C LEU A 279 18.49 3.13 23.39
N ASN A 280 17.93 4.33 23.15
CA ASN A 280 16.56 4.43 22.64
C ASN A 280 16.54 4.07 21.15
N ASP A 281 16.03 2.88 20.84
CA ASP A 281 15.85 2.35 19.49
C ASP A 281 15.06 3.29 18.56
N LEU A 282 14.02 3.95 19.06
CA LEU A 282 13.22 4.90 18.29
C LEU A 282 14.01 6.18 17.98
N GLY A 283 14.77 6.66 18.96
CA GLY A 283 15.68 7.80 18.79
C GLY A 283 16.81 7.49 17.81
N LEU A 284 17.36 6.27 17.86
CA LEU A 284 18.37 5.79 16.92
C LEU A 284 17.80 5.68 15.50
N ALA A 285 16.59 5.15 15.34
CA ALA A 285 15.93 5.09 14.05
C ALA A 285 15.67 6.49 13.47
N SER A 286 15.26 7.44 14.31
CA SER A 286 15.10 8.86 13.97
C SER A 286 16.42 9.48 13.51
N LEU A 287 17.51 9.25 14.25
CA LEU A 287 18.86 9.68 13.88
C LEU A 287 19.26 9.18 12.48
N TYR A 288 19.01 7.90 12.20
CA TYR A 288 19.36 7.29 10.91
C TYR A 288 18.53 7.85 9.76
N TYR A 289 17.24 8.08 9.99
CA TYR A 289 16.39 8.78 9.04
C TYR A 289 16.95 10.19 8.73
N LEU A 290 17.29 10.98 9.75
CA LEU A 290 17.82 12.34 9.60
C LEU A 290 19.17 12.36 8.84
N ILE A 291 20.05 11.40 9.08
CA ILE A 291 21.36 11.35 8.41
C ILE A 291 21.21 10.87 6.97
N PHE A 292 20.58 9.72 6.75
CA PHE A 292 20.64 8.99 5.49
C PHE A 292 19.50 9.32 4.52
N SER A 293 18.34 9.72 5.02
CA SER A 293 17.20 10.12 4.17
C SER A 293 17.19 11.63 3.92
N GLU A 294 17.39 12.39 4.99
CA GLU A 294 17.36 13.86 4.93
C GLU A 294 18.74 14.50 4.66
N GLY A 295 19.79 13.70 4.57
CA GLY A 295 21.14 14.13 4.18
C GLY A 295 21.86 15.00 5.21
N ILE A 296 21.42 15.02 6.47
CA ILE A 296 22.04 15.86 7.51
C ILE A 296 23.43 15.30 7.85
N PHE A 297 24.48 16.12 7.68
CA PHE A 297 25.88 15.74 7.95
C PHE A 297 26.38 14.48 7.22
N ILE A 298 25.75 14.10 6.11
CA ILE A 298 26.12 12.89 5.34
C ILE A 298 27.59 12.88 4.89
N GLU A 299 28.19 14.06 4.67
CA GLU A 299 29.59 14.22 4.29
C GLU A 299 30.59 13.73 5.34
N LYS A 300 30.20 13.75 6.62
CA LYS A 300 31.06 13.33 7.74
C LYS A 300 30.97 11.83 8.03
N VAL A 301 29.98 11.13 7.48
CA VAL A 301 29.77 9.70 7.73
C VAL A 301 30.93 8.90 7.12
N PRO A 302 31.57 7.99 7.89
CA PRO A 302 32.65 7.15 7.37
C PRO A 302 32.20 6.28 6.18
N LYS A 303 32.88 6.40 5.04
CA LYS A 303 32.61 5.62 3.82
C LYS A 303 33.33 4.26 3.78
N VAL A 304 33.87 3.81 4.92
CA VAL A 304 34.68 2.58 5.02
C VAL A 304 33.81 1.32 5.14
N TYR A 305 32.58 1.47 5.62
CA TYR A 305 31.66 0.35 5.83
C TYR A 305 31.10 -0.19 4.52
N ASP A 306 30.96 -1.53 4.43
CA ASP A 306 30.26 -2.18 3.33
C ASP A 306 28.77 -1.81 3.39
N SER A 307 28.23 -1.35 2.25
CA SER A 307 26.79 -1.13 2.02
C SER A 307 25.92 -2.28 2.51
N LYS A 308 26.36 -3.54 2.36
CA LYS A 308 25.66 -4.73 2.85
C LYS A 308 25.61 -4.77 4.37
N TYR A 309 26.75 -4.55 5.04
CA TYR A 309 26.79 -4.53 6.50
C TYR A 309 25.86 -3.45 7.05
N PHE A 310 25.89 -2.27 6.45
CA PHE A 310 25.05 -1.16 6.85
C PHE A 310 23.55 -1.45 6.65
N PHE A 311 23.15 -1.98 5.49
CA PHE A 311 21.76 -2.34 5.22
C PHE A 311 21.22 -3.37 6.22
N LEU A 312 21.96 -4.45 6.47
CA LEU A 312 21.50 -5.54 7.34
C LEU A 312 21.33 -5.11 8.78
N ASN A 313 22.26 -4.31 9.29
CA ASN A 313 22.17 -3.83 10.64
C ASN A 313 21.17 -2.68 10.79
N SER A 314 20.79 -1.97 9.73
CA SER A 314 19.83 -0.86 9.80
C SER A 314 18.38 -1.30 9.58
N LEU A 315 18.13 -2.53 9.13
CA LEU A 315 16.78 -3.00 8.79
C LEU A 315 15.81 -2.98 9.98
N HIS A 316 16.30 -3.28 11.20
CA HIS A 316 15.49 -3.23 12.41
C HIS A 316 15.00 -1.81 12.74
N LEU A 317 15.81 -0.78 12.49
CA LEU A 317 15.44 0.63 12.70
C LEU A 317 14.28 1.04 11.79
N VAL A 318 14.29 0.57 10.55
CA VAL A 318 13.17 0.75 9.62
C VAL A 318 11.90 0.11 10.18
N MET A 319 11.99 -1.14 10.67
CA MET A 319 10.83 -1.83 11.25
C MET A 319 10.27 -1.11 12.48
N ILE A 320 11.13 -0.54 13.34
CA ILE A 320 10.70 0.24 14.51
C ILE A 320 9.85 1.43 14.10
N LEU A 321 10.21 2.14 13.02
CA LEU A 321 9.45 3.28 12.50
C LEU A 321 8.14 2.82 11.82
N LEU A 322 8.19 1.78 10.99
CA LEU A 322 7.03 1.30 10.24
C LEU A 322 5.96 0.63 11.12
N ASN A 323 6.34 0.06 12.27
CA ASN A 323 5.40 -0.56 13.22
C ASN A 323 4.65 0.47 14.09
N LYS A 324 4.94 1.78 13.97
CA LYS A 324 4.21 2.83 14.70
C LYS A 324 2.92 3.17 13.97
N ASN A 325 1.84 3.40 14.71
CA ASN A 325 0.53 3.78 14.18
C ASN A 325 0.41 5.29 13.90
N HIS A 326 1.51 5.96 13.54
CA HIS A 326 1.52 7.41 13.30
C HIS A 326 2.10 7.73 11.93
N GLN A 327 1.37 8.51 11.14
CA GLN A 327 1.64 8.70 9.71
C GLN A 327 3.02 9.31 9.44
N VAL A 328 3.41 10.35 10.18
CA VAL A 328 4.74 10.98 10.04
C VAL A 328 5.85 9.98 10.32
N VAL A 329 5.68 9.08 11.29
CA VAL A 329 6.72 8.12 11.68
C VAL A 329 6.84 7.00 10.65
N VAL A 330 5.71 6.51 10.13
CA VAL A 330 5.68 5.52 9.04
C VAL A 330 6.35 6.09 7.80
N GLU A 331 6.10 7.35 7.45
CA GLU A 331 6.75 8.01 6.32
C GLU A 331 8.27 8.07 6.48
N LYS A 332 8.77 8.46 7.67
CA LYS A 332 10.20 8.44 8.00
C LYS A 332 10.78 7.04 7.80
N GLY A 333 10.05 6.00 8.25
CA GLY A 333 10.43 4.60 8.05
C GLY A 333 10.52 4.21 6.58
N LEU A 334 9.54 4.59 5.75
CA LEU A 334 9.54 4.31 4.31
C LEU A 334 10.67 5.03 3.57
N LYS A 335 10.90 6.31 3.89
CA LYS A 335 12.01 7.10 3.31
C LYS A 335 13.37 6.55 3.71
N LEU A 336 13.53 6.12 4.96
CA LEU A 336 14.74 5.42 5.39
C LEU A 336 14.92 4.12 4.64
N ALA A 337 13.86 3.30 4.50
CA ALA A 337 13.93 2.07 3.70
C ALA A 337 14.37 2.34 2.25
N CYS A 338 13.76 3.33 1.59
CA CYS A 338 14.15 3.74 0.23
C CYS A 338 15.63 4.11 0.14
N SER A 339 16.11 4.97 1.03
CA SER A 339 17.49 5.46 1.03
C SER A 339 18.48 4.31 1.24
N LEU A 340 18.20 3.43 2.21
CA LEU A 340 19.01 2.24 2.47
C LEU A 340 19.08 1.30 1.26
N LEU A 341 17.95 1.05 0.60
CA LEU A 341 17.88 0.18 -0.58
C LEU A 341 18.59 0.79 -1.80
N GLN A 342 18.49 2.11 -1.99
CA GLN A 342 19.15 2.81 -3.09
C GLN A 342 20.67 2.74 -3.00
N HIS A 343 21.25 2.81 -1.79
CA HIS A 343 22.70 2.75 -1.59
C HIS A 343 23.35 1.41 -1.98
N ILE A 344 22.57 0.35 -2.19
CA ILE A 344 23.08 -0.97 -2.60
C ILE A 344 23.25 -0.98 -4.13
N HIS A 345 24.34 -0.39 -4.62
CA HIS A 345 24.48 -0.10 -6.05
C HIS A 345 25.07 -1.21 -6.94
N CYS A 346 25.64 -2.31 -6.43
CA CYS A 346 26.48 -3.16 -7.30
C CYS A 346 26.43 -4.69 -7.13
N PHE A 347 25.69 -5.25 -6.17
CA PHE A 347 25.67 -6.71 -5.98
C PHE A 347 24.28 -7.23 -5.62
N LYS A 348 23.89 -8.35 -6.24
CA LYS A 348 22.74 -9.13 -5.77
C LYS A 348 23.07 -9.75 -4.42
N LEU A 349 22.21 -9.56 -3.42
CA LEU A 349 22.36 -10.15 -2.10
C LEU A 349 22.18 -11.67 -2.17
N SER A 350 23.09 -12.39 -1.51
CA SER A 350 23.01 -13.86 -1.44
C SER A 350 21.95 -14.32 -0.44
N TYR A 351 21.36 -15.50 -0.70
CA TYR A 351 20.31 -16.07 0.12
C TYR A 351 20.69 -16.28 1.60
N PHE A 352 21.98 -16.45 1.94
CA PHE A 352 22.45 -16.64 3.33
C PHE A 352 22.05 -15.50 4.26
N VAL A 353 21.83 -14.32 3.70
CA VAL A 353 21.41 -13.14 4.43
C VAL A 353 20.00 -13.31 5.02
N LEU A 354 19.16 -14.12 4.39
CA LEU A 354 17.78 -14.40 4.82
C LEU A 354 17.68 -15.25 6.08
N ASP A 355 18.79 -15.77 6.60
CA ASP A 355 18.82 -16.48 7.88
C ASP A 355 18.59 -15.53 9.08
N SER A 356 18.74 -14.21 8.88
CA SER A 356 18.38 -13.21 9.90
C SER A 356 16.86 -13.11 10.08
N PRO A 357 16.34 -13.03 11.32
CA PRO A 357 14.92 -12.85 11.60
C PRO A 357 14.38 -11.49 11.13
N ASP A 358 15.25 -10.52 10.85
CA ASP A 358 14.85 -9.17 10.47
C ASP A 358 14.16 -9.14 9.08
N HIS A 359 14.51 -10.06 8.16
CA HIS A 359 13.94 -10.11 6.81
C HIS A 359 12.45 -10.52 6.74
N PRO A 360 12.01 -11.63 7.35
CA PRO A 360 10.59 -11.99 7.34
C PRO A 360 9.73 -10.95 8.04
N GLU A 361 10.21 -10.38 9.15
CA GLU A 361 9.46 -9.34 9.87
C GLU A 361 9.38 -8.05 9.03
N PHE A 362 10.45 -7.66 8.35
CA PHE A 362 10.42 -6.51 7.43
C PHE A 362 9.38 -6.68 6.32
N CYS A 363 9.32 -7.85 5.67
CA CYS A 363 8.31 -8.14 4.67
C CYS A 363 6.88 -8.02 5.22
N LYS A 364 6.65 -8.57 6.42
CA LYS A 364 5.34 -8.53 7.10
C LYS A 364 4.92 -7.11 7.44
N THR A 365 5.81 -6.34 8.08
CA THR A 365 5.56 -4.93 8.41
C THR A 365 5.28 -4.12 7.14
N LEU A 366 6.06 -4.33 6.08
CA LEU A 366 5.85 -3.62 4.81
C LEU A 366 4.52 -3.99 4.14
N ALA A 367 4.12 -5.27 4.17
CA ALA A 367 2.81 -5.69 3.67
C ALA A 367 1.66 -5.06 4.47
N ASN A 368 1.79 -4.95 5.79
CA ASN A 368 0.79 -4.27 6.61
C ASN A 368 0.62 -2.81 6.19
N VAL A 369 1.73 -2.10 5.92
CA VAL A 369 1.68 -0.72 5.41
C VAL A 369 1.04 -0.66 4.01
N ILE A 370 1.40 -1.58 3.11
CA ILE A 370 0.82 -1.63 1.74
C ILE A 370 -0.70 -1.85 1.77
N ILE A 371 -1.20 -2.66 2.70
CA ILE A 371 -2.62 -3.08 2.71
C ILE A 371 -3.48 -2.13 3.54
N TYR A 372 -3.02 -1.76 4.75
CA TYR A 372 -3.87 -1.17 5.78
C TYR A 372 -3.59 0.31 6.06
N ASN A 373 -2.49 0.89 5.56
CA ASN A 373 -2.23 2.31 5.81
C ASN A 373 -3.31 3.17 5.12
N GLU A 374 -3.82 4.19 5.81
CA GLU A 374 -4.87 5.09 5.32
C GLU A 374 -4.45 5.89 4.08
N MET A 375 -3.16 6.26 4.01
CA MET A 375 -2.61 7.14 2.99
C MET A 375 -2.20 6.38 1.73
N GLU A 376 -2.83 6.70 0.60
CA GLU A 376 -2.54 6.06 -0.69
C GLU A 376 -1.10 6.30 -1.15
N SER A 377 -0.56 7.49 -0.89
CA SER A 377 0.84 7.84 -1.19
C SER A 377 1.82 6.90 -0.48
N PHE A 378 1.58 6.59 0.79
CA PHE A 378 2.41 5.68 1.58
C PHE A 378 2.25 4.23 1.14
N ARG A 379 1.03 3.78 0.82
CA ARG A 379 0.81 2.44 0.24
C ARG A 379 1.60 2.27 -1.06
N LYS A 380 1.62 3.29 -1.93
CA LYS A 380 2.41 3.28 -3.19
C LYS A 380 3.90 3.25 -2.93
N LEU A 381 4.40 4.10 -2.03
CA LEU A 381 5.83 4.14 -1.66
C LEU A 381 6.28 2.81 -1.03
N ALA A 382 5.47 2.23 -0.15
CA ALA A 382 5.74 0.92 0.45
C ALA A 382 5.80 -0.21 -0.60
N LEU A 383 4.93 -0.16 -1.62
CA LEU A 383 4.98 -1.10 -2.74
C LEU A 383 6.26 -0.94 -3.58
N GLU A 384 6.75 0.28 -3.77
CA GLU A 384 8.02 0.57 -4.44
C GLU A 384 9.22 0.05 -3.65
N VAL A 385 9.23 0.27 -2.33
CA VAL A 385 10.21 -0.31 -1.39
C VAL A 385 10.21 -1.83 -1.50
N TYR A 386 9.02 -2.45 -1.49
CA TYR A 386 8.87 -3.90 -1.60
C TYR A 386 9.42 -4.43 -2.92
N GLN A 387 9.10 -3.76 -4.03
CA GLN A 387 9.62 -4.13 -5.36
C GLN A 387 11.14 -4.02 -5.41
N THR A 388 11.70 -2.92 -4.90
CA THR A 388 13.14 -2.69 -4.89
C THR A 388 13.83 -3.73 -4.02
N TYR A 389 13.32 -4.00 -2.82
CA TYR A 389 13.81 -5.01 -1.91
C TYR A 389 13.86 -6.41 -2.56
N LEU A 390 12.78 -6.84 -3.22
CA LEU A 390 12.77 -8.12 -3.93
C LEU A 390 13.85 -8.16 -5.01
N SER A 391 14.04 -7.07 -5.76
CA SER A 391 15.03 -7.01 -6.84
C SER A 391 16.49 -7.07 -6.38
N LEU A 392 16.76 -6.82 -5.10
CA LEU A 392 18.11 -6.88 -4.54
C LEU A 392 18.69 -8.30 -4.47
N PHE A 393 17.86 -9.33 -4.36
CA PHE A 393 18.35 -10.69 -4.11
C PHE A 393 18.71 -11.43 -5.39
N GLU A 394 19.66 -12.36 -5.26
CA GLU A 394 19.88 -13.37 -6.28
C GLU A 394 18.64 -14.26 -6.47
N VAL A 395 18.55 -14.99 -7.60
CA VAL A 395 17.36 -15.77 -7.94
C VAL A 395 16.94 -16.72 -6.82
N ARG A 396 17.92 -17.36 -6.14
CA ARG A 396 17.65 -18.24 -5.00
C ARG A 396 17.04 -17.50 -3.82
N GLY A 397 17.58 -16.34 -3.45
CA GLY A 397 17.06 -15.51 -2.37
C GLY A 397 15.65 -15.01 -2.68
N PHE A 398 15.45 -14.51 -3.89
CA PHE A 398 14.12 -14.09 -4.39
C PHE A 398 13.10 -15.23 -4.28
N TYR A 399 13.45 -16.42 -4.78
CA TYR A 399 12.58 -17.60 -4.69
C TYR A 399 12.20 -17.93 -3.23
N LEU A 400 13.16 -17.90 -2.31
CA LEU A 400 12.92 -18.25 -0.91
C LEU A 400 12.01 -17.22 -0.20
N ILE A 401 12.21 -15.92 -0.47
CA ILE A 401 11.33 -14.86 0.03
C ILE A 401 9.91 -15.15 -0.44
N LEU A 402 9.70 -15.36 -1.74
CA LEU A 402 8.37 -15.61 -2.29
C LEU A 402 7.73 -16.89 -1.74
N TYR A 403 8.50 -17.98 -1.68
CA TYR A 403 8.00 -19.29 -1.25
C TYR A 403 7.48 -19.26 0.20
N ASN A 404 8.15 -18.51 1.09
CA ASN A 404 7.74 -18.37 2.48
C ASN A 404 6.68 -17.27 2.67
N PHE A 405 6.86 -16.13 2.02
CA PHE A 405 6.05 -14.93 2.26
C PHE A 405 4.67 -15.00 1.62
N ILE A 406 4.50 -15.68 0.47
CA ILE A 406 3.19 -15.78 -0.21
C ILE A 406 2.12 -16.42 0.68
N SER A 407 2.52 -17.30 1.60
CA SER A 407 1.61 -17.96 2.55
C SER A 407 1.25 -17.08 3.75
N GLN A 408 1.98 -15.99 3.98
CA GLN A 408 1.73 -15.02 5.06
C GLN A 408 0.87 -13.85 4.57
N ILE A 409 0.92 -13.51 3.27
CA ILE A 409 0.09 -12.46 2.69
C ILE A 409 -1.36 -12.93 2.61
N THR A 410 -2.29 -12.17 3.16
CA THR A 410 -3.74 -12.42 3.07
C THR A 410 -4.37 -11.74 1.86
N HIS A 411 -3.92 -10.52 1.52
CA HIS A 411 -4.51 -9.68 0.49
C HIS A 411 -4.20 -10.18 -0.94
N SER A 412 -5.25 -10.46 -1.72
CA SER A 412 -5.17 -11.03 -3.08
C SER A 412 -4.39 -10.15 -4.05
N GLY A 413 -4.54 -8.82 -4.00
CA GLY A 413 -3.81 -7.90 -4.85
C GLY A 413 -2.28 -7.93 -4.64
N LEU A 414 -1.82 -8.07 -3.39
CA LEU A 414 -0.38 -8.13 -3.09
C LEU A 414 0.22 -9.50 -3.46
N LYS A 415 -0.55 -10.58 -3.30
CA LYS A 415 -0.20 -11.89 -3.84
C LYS A 415 -0.10 -11.84 -5.36
N GLY A 416 -1.09 -11.30 -6.05
CA GLY A 416 -1.11 -11.16 -7.52
C GLY A 416 0.07 -10.33 -8.04
N PHE A 417 0.40 -9.23 -7.36
CA PHE A 417 1.61 -8.44 -7.64
C PHE A 417 2.89 -9.29 -7.48
N THR A 418 3.01 -10.02 -6.37
CA THR A 418 4.17 -10.87 -6.08
C THR A 418 4.33 -12.00 -7.11
N ILE A 419 3.23 -12.62 -7.55
CA ILE A 419 3.22 -13.63 -8.62
C ILE A 419 3.66 -13.02 -9.95
N THR A 420 3.22 -11.80 -10.24
CA THR A 420 3.65 -11.06 -11.44
C THR A 420 5.15 -10.78 -11.41
N ARG A 421 5.73 -10.42 -10.25
CA ARG A 421 7.19 -10.27 -10.09
C ARG A 421 7.93 -11.59 -10.31
N TYR A 422 7.38 -12.72 -9.87
CA TYR A 422 7.95 -14.02 -10.22
C TYR A 422 7.92 -14.29 -11.73
N LYS A 423 6.80 -13.99 -12.40
CA LYS A 423 6.70 -14.09 -13.87
C LYS A 423 7.80 -13.27 -14.55
N ASP A 424 8.03 -12.03 -14.11
CA ASP A 424 9.08 -11.17 -14.67
C ASP A 424 10.48 -11.76 -14.48
N LEU A 425 10.73 -12.45 -13.37
CA LEU A 425 11.98 -13.20 -13.15
C LEU A 425 12.09 -14.39 -14.10
N VAL A 426 11.00 -15.16 -14.29
CA VAL A 426 10.97 -16.28 -15.25
C VAL A 426 11.24 -15.77 -16.66
N VAL A 427 10.64 -14.64 -17.06
CA VAL A 427 10.88 -14.02 -18.37
C VAL A 427 12.36 -13.69 -18.57
N LYS A 428 13.00 -13.07 -17.58
CA LYS A 428 14.42 -12.68 -17.64
C LYS A 428 15.36 -13.88 -17.70
N GLU A 429 15.07 -14.93 -16.93
CA GLU A 429 15.95 -16.10 -16.77
C GLU A 429 15.59 -17.27 -17.69
N PHE A 430 14.57 -17.12 -18.56
CA PHE A 430 14.04 -18.23 -19.36
C PHE A 430 15.11 -18.90 -20.24
N GLU A 431 16.01 -18.10 -20.82
CA GLU A 431 17.08 -18.59 -21.70
C GLU A 431 18.22 -19.27 -20.93
N ASN A 432 18.32 -19.02 -19.63
CA ASN A 432 19.35 -19.60 -18.76
C ASN A 432 18.94 -21.02 -18.34
N THR A 433 19.57 -22.03 -18.95
CA THR A 433 19.24 -23.45 -18.72
C THR A 433 19.67 -23.98 -17.35
N ASN A 434 20.62 -23.30 -16.68
CA ASN A 434 21.16 -23.74 -15.40
C ASN A 434 20.28 -23.35 -14.20
N ASN A 435 19.24 -22.54 -14.41
CA ASN A 435 18.46 -21.97 -13.32
C ASN A 435 17.36 -22.94 -12.84
N VAL A 436 17.64 -23.65 -11.74
CA VAL A 436 16.73 -24.65 -11.15
C VAL A 436 15.48 -24.01 -10.50
N PHE A 437 15.49 -22.72 -10.18
CA PHE A 437 14.38 -22.07 -9.46
C PHE A 437 13.21 -21.62 -10.35
N ILE A 438 13.40 -21.71 -11.67
CA ILE A 438 12.36 -21.47 -12.68
C ILE A 438 11.99 -22.76 -13.43
N ARG A 439 12.50 -23.92 -13.00
CA ARG A 439 12.32 -25.22 -13.66
C ARG A 439 12.04 -26.34 -12.66
N GLY A 440 11.46 -27.42 -13.16
CA GLY A 440 11.33 -28.68 -12.44
C GLY A 440 10.64 -28.59 -11.09
N SER A 441 11.14 -29.34 -10.10
CA SER A 441 10.47 -29.52 -8.81
C SER A 441 10.32 -28.23 -8.00
N LYS A 442 11.25 -27.26 -8.13
CA LYS A 442 11.15 -25.96 -7.46
C LYS A 442 10.06 -25.09 -8.08
N LEU A 443 9.97 -25.06 -9.41
CA LEU A 443 8.85 -24.40 -10.10
C LEU A 443 7.52 -25.02 -9.67
N LEU A 444 7.41 -26.36 -9.65
CA LEU A 444 6.18 -27.04 -9.21
C LEU A 444 5.80 -26.68 -7.77
N ALA A 445 6.77 -26.65 -6.86
CA ALA A 445 6.51 -26.32 -5.46
C ALA A 445 5.93 -24.91 -5.28
N LEU A 446 6.42 -23.94 -6.07
CA LEU A 446 5.88 -22.58 -6.06
C LEU A 446 4.53 -22.48 -6.78
N LEU A 447 4.37 -23.14 -7.93
CA LEU A 447 3.10 -23.20 -8.65
C LEU A 447 2.00 -23.83 -7.79
N LYS A 448 2.29 -24.85 -6.98
CA LYS A 448 1.30 -25.40 -6.02
C LYS A 448 0.82 -24.39 -4.99
N LYS A 449 1.65 -23.39 -4.63
CA LYS A 449 1.24 -22.30 -3.73
C LYS A 449 0.44 -21.22 -4.46
N PHE A 450 0.79 -20.90 -5.71
CA PHE A 450 0.08 -19.90 -6.52
C PHE A 450 -1.26 -20.42 -7.06
N CYS A 451 -1.33 -21.71 -7.39
CA CYS A 451 -2.50 -22.42 -7.88
C CYS A 451 -3.28 -23.04 -6.71
N PHE A 452 -3.62 -22.22 -5.71
CA PHE A 452 -4.37 -22.65 -4.54
C PHE A 452 -5.66 -21.85 -4.39
N LEU A 453 -6.78 -22.55 -4.17
CA LEU A 453 -8.09 -21.96 -3.91
C LEU A 453 -8.51 -22.36 -2.49
N HIS A 454 -8.62 -21.40 -1.58
CA HIS A 454 -8.85 -21.64 -0.15
C HIS A 454 -10.06 -22.54 0.15
N LYS A 455 -11.16 -22.39 -0.60
CA LYS A 455 -12.38 -23.21 -0.49
C LYS A 455 -12.68 -24.00 -1.76
N GLN A 456 -11.66 -24.24 -2.59
CA GLN A 456 -11.83 -24.87 -3.91
C GLN A 456 -12.92 -24.16 -4.73
N GLU A 457 -14.00 -24.86 -5.05
CA GLU A 457 -15.12 -24.41 -5.90
C GLU A 457 -15.98 -23.31 -5.25
N GLU A 458 -16.01 -23.22 -3.92
CA GLU A 458 -16.80 -22.23 -3.16
C GLU A 458 -16.02 -20.95 -2.83
N SER A 459 -14.80 -20.82 -3.36
CA SER A 459 -13.98 -19.63 -3.13
C SER A 459 -14.66 -18.40 -3.73
N ASP A 460 -14.60 -17.25 -3.04
CA ASP A 460 -15.09 -16.00 -3.59
C ASP A 460 -14.16 -15.51 -4.71
N LEU A 461 -14.50 -15.87 -5.95
CA LEU A 461 -13.68 -15.58 -7.12
C LEU A 461 -13.52 -14.08 -7.41
N ILE A 462 -14.39 -13.23 -6.85
CA ILE A 462 -14.25 -11.77 -7.00
C ILE A 462 -13.14 -11.27 -6.10
N GLU A 463 -13.11 -11.68 -4.84
CA GLU A 463 -12.10 -11.26 -3.87
C GLU A 463 -10.70 -11.72 -4.27
N VAL A 464 -10.54 -12.95 -4.76
CA VAL A 464 -9.25 -13.50 -5.22
C VAL A 464 -8.98 -13.28 -6.72
N SER A 465 -9.73 -12.42 -7.39
CA SER A 465 -9.63 -12.21 -8.84
C SER A 465 -8.22 -11.78 -9.29
N ASP A 466 -7.58 -10.85 -8.59
CA ASP A 466 -6.23 -10.37 -8.90
C ASP A 466 -5.18 -11.50 -8.82
N GLU A 467 -5.29 -12.34 -7.80
CA GLU A 467 -4.41 -13.52 -7.60
C GLU A 467 -4.62 -14.53 -8.74
N ILE A 468 -5.88 -14.86 -9.06
CA ILE A 468 -6.24 -15.79 -10.13
C ILE A 468 -5.71 -15.29 -11.49
N ILE A 469 -5.92 -14.01 -11.80
CA ILE A 469 -5.49 -13.41 -13.07
C ILE A 469 -3.95 -13.47 -13.18
N ALA A 470 -3.23 -13.12 -12.13
CA ALA A 470 -1.76 -13.19 -12.12
C ALA A 470 -1.26 -14.63 -12.30
N THR A 471 -1.85 -15.60 -11.60
CA THR A 471 -1.51 -17.03 -11.70
C THR A 471 -1.78 -17.56 -13.11
N LEU A 472 -2.95 -17.29 -13.68
CA LEU A 472 -3.29 -17.72 -15.04
C LEU A 472 -2.36 -17.09 -16.07
N ASN A 473 -1.98 -15.82 -15.91
CA ASN A 473 -1.03 -15.16 -16.81
C ASN A 473 0.37 -15.78 -16.73
N LEU A 474 0.84 -16.16 -15.55
CA LEU A 474 2.10 -16.90 -15.39
C LEU A 474 2.06 -18.26 -16.09
N LEU A 475 1.00 -19.05 -15.87
CA LEU A 475 0.84 -20.38 -16.49
C LEU A 475 0.73 -20.26 -18.02
N ARG A 476 0.01 -19.24 -18.48
CA ARG A 476 -0.13 -18.93 -19.90
C ARG A 476 1.21 -18.57 -20.53
N PHE A 477 2.04 -17.78 -19.84
CA PHE A 477 3.39 -17.48 -20.31
C PHE A 477 4.24 -18.76 -20.44
N LEU A 478 4.29 -19.56 -19.38
CA LEU A 478 5.08 -20.81 -19.35
C LEU A 478 4.67 -21.75 -20.48
N THR A 479 3.37 -21.98 -20.68
CA THR A 479 2.85 -22.91 -21.70
C THR A 479 3.05 -22.42 -23.14
N ILE A 480 2.95 -21.11 -23.39
CA ILE A 480 3.19 -20.54 -24.72
C ILE A 480 4.69 -20.55 -25.07
N ARG A 481 5.55 -20.22 -24.10
CA ARG A 481 6.98 -20.05 -24.33
C ARG A 481 7.73 -21.38 -24.33
N ASP A 482 7.40 -22.30 -23.42
CA ASP A 482 8.13 -23.54 -23.23
C ASP A 482 7.68 -24.69 -24.14
N LYS A 483 7.94 -24.59 -25.45
CA LYS A 483 7.54 -25.64 -26.41
C LYS A 483 8.31 -26.96 -26.27
N LEU A 484 9.52 -26.91 -25.72
CA LEU A 484 10.42 -28.07 -25.59
C LEU A 484 10.38 -28.71 -24.20
N ASN A 485 9.42 -28.32 -23.36
CA ASN A 485 9.29 -28.77 -21.96
C ASN A 485 10.56 -28.56 -21.12
N SER A 486 11.30 -27.49 -21.40
CA SER A 486 12.54 -27.15 -20.73
C SER A 486 12.36 -26.71 -19.27
N THR A 487 11.16 -26.25 -18.89
CA THR A 487 10.79 -25.94 -17.50
C THR A 487 10.08 -27.10 -16.80
N GLN A 488 9.77 -28.19 -17.52
CA GLN A 488 8.93 -29.32 -17.08
C GLN A 488 7.46 -28.94 -16.83
N ILE A 489 6.97 -27.83 -17.38
CA ILE A 489 5.60 -27.35 -17.13
C ILE A 489 4.55 -28.34 -17.65
N TRP A 490 4.80 -29.00 -18.79
CA TRP A 490 3.84 -29.93 -19.39
C TRP A 490 3.60 -31.16 -18.52
N ASP A 491 4.61 -31.59 -17.77
CA ASP A 491 4.53 -32.71 -16.83
C ASP A 491 3.63 -32.35 -15.63
N PHE A 492 3.53 -31.05 -15.32
CA PHE A 492 2.77 -30.55 -14.19
C PHE A 492 1.31 -30.23 -14.55
N ILE A 493 0.98 -30.06 -15.83
CA ILE A 493 -0.39 -29.74 -16.26
C ILE A 493 -1.44 -30.73 -15.72
N PRO A 494 -1.24 -32.06 -15.77
CA PRO A 494 -2.22 -33.01 -15.21
C PRO A 494 -2.44 -32.81 -13.71
N VAL A 495 -1.38 -32.50 -12.97
CA VAL A 495 -1.46 -32.22 -11.53
C VAL A 495 -2.20 -30.91 -11.28
N LEU A 496 -1.90 -29.86 -12.06
CA LEU A 496 -2.54 -28.55 -11.98
C LEU A 496 -4.03 -28.59 -12.38
N ASP A 497 -4.41 -29.49 -13.29
CA ASP A 497 -5.80 -29.68 -13.70
C ASP A 497 -6.68 -30.15 -12.56
N GLU A 498 -6.21 -31.14 -11.79
CA GLU A 498 -6.94 -31.64 -10.62
C GLU A 498 -6.97 -30.62 -9.47
N ILE A 499 -5.84 -29.99 -9.14
CA ILE A 499 -5.77 -29.13 -7.95
C ILE A 499 -6.34 -27.73 -8.15
N TYR A 500 -6.38 -27.23 -9.40
CA TYR A 500 -6.68 -25.82 -9.67
C TYR A 500 -7.68 -25.61 -10.82
N PHE A 501 -7.43 -26.13 -12.02
CA PHE A 501 -8.28 -25.79 -13.17
C PHE A 501 -9.70 -26.35 -13.08
N LYS A 502 -9.88 -27.61 -12.64
CA LYS A 502 -11.21 -28.19 -12.45
C LYS A 502 -11.99 -27.45 -11.35
N PRO A 503 -11.45 -27.25 -10.13
CA PRO A 503 -12.14 -26.46 -9.11
C PRO A 503 -12.45 -25.03 -9.55
N LEU A 504 -11.52 -24.36 -10.24
CA LEU A 504 -11.72 -22.99 -10.73
C LEU A 504 -12.84 -22.92 -11.78
N ARG A 505 -12.87 -23.88 -12.72
CA ARG A 505 -13.93 -23.95 -13.73
C ARG A 505 -15.29 -24.15 -13.07
N LYS A 506 -15.37 -25.06 -12.11
CA LYS A 506 -16.59 -25.35 -11.39
C LYS A 506 -17.06 -24.14 -10.56
N GLY A 507 -16.13 -23.48 -9.86
CA GLY A 507 -16.40 -22.22 -9.16
C GLY A 507 -16.93 -21.14 -10.10
N LEU A 508 -16.31 -20.95 -11.28
CA LEU A 508 -16.78 -19.97 -12.28
C LEU A 508 -18.18 -20.30 -12.79
N GLU A 509 -18.51 -21.57 -13.02
CA GLU A 509 -19.84 -22.00 -13.41
C GLU A 509 -20.88 -21.71 -12.32
N LEU A 510 -20.56 -22.02 -11.06
CA LEU A 510 -21.39 -21.75 -9.90
C LEU A 510 -21.63 -20.25 -9.71
N SER A 511 -20.56 -19.44 -9.70
CA SER A 511 -20.66 -17.99 -9.58
C SER A 511 -21.47 -17.39 -10.73
N ARG A 512 -21.23 -17.81 -11.98
CA ARG A 512 -22.02 -17.34 -13.14
C ARG A 512 -23.49 -17.74 -13.01
N GLY A 513 -23.79 -18.93 -12.51
CA GLY A 513 -25.16 -19.39 -12.24
C GLY A 513 -25.85 -18.49 -11.22
N HIS A 514 -25.19 -18.24 -10.08
CA HIS A 514 -25.71 -17.38 -9.02
C HIS A 514 -25.93 -15.94 -9.48
N PHE A 515 -24.95 -15.33 -10.17
CA PHE A 515 -25.12 -13.97 -10.70
C PHE A 515 -26.22 -13.88 -11.77
N LYS A 516 -26.38 -14.88 -12.63
CA LYS A 516 -27.48 -14.91 -13.61
C LYS A 516 -28.85 -14.99 -12.94
N LEU A 517 -28.99 -15.80 -11.88
CA LEU A 517 -30.23 -15.88 -11.10
C LEU A 517 -30.52 -14.54 -10.43
N LYS A 518 -29.54 -13.94 -9.76
CA LYS A 518 -29.69 -12.64 -9.11
C LYS A 518 -30.05 -11.52 -10.09
N ILE A 519 -29.47 -11.52 -11.30
CA ILE A 519 -29.85 -10.57 -12.36
C ILE A 519 -31.31 -10.78 -12.77
N LYS A 520 -31.76 -12.03 -12.96
CA LYS A 520 -33.16 -12.33 -13.29
C LYS A 520 -34.13 -11.89 -12.19
N GLU A 521 -33.81 -12.14 -10.93
CA GLU A 521 -34.62 -11.70 -9.78
C GLU A 521 -34.76 -10.16 -9.78
N ILE A 522 -33.67 -9.44 -10.00
CA ILE A 522 -33.69 -7.96 -10.09
C ILE A 522 -34.50 -7.49 -11.31
N GLU A 523 -34.39 -8.18 -12.45
CA GLU A 523 -35.19 -7.88 -13.65
C GLU A 523 -36.68 -8.13 -13.40
N GLU A 524 -37.04 -9.23 -12.75
CA GLU A 524 -38.42 -9.58 -12.38
C GLU A 524 -39.00 -8.60 -11.36
N GLU A 525 -38.24 -8.18 -10.34
CA GLU A 525 -38.65 -7.12 -9.39
C GLU A 525 -38.85 -5.77 -10.10
N ASN A 526 -37.99 -5.43 -11.06
CA ASN A 526 -38.10 -4.19 -11.82
C ASN A 526 -39.27 -4.21 -12.82
N VAL A 527 -39.57 -5.38 -13.39
CA VAL A 527 -40.80 -5.59 -14.18
C VAL A 527 -42.01 -5.50 -13.27
N GLY A 528 -41.99 -6.10 -12.08
CA GLY A 528 -43.02 -6.01 -11.04
C GLY A 528 -43.34 -4.55 -10.64
N LYS A 529 -42.31 -3.75 -10.39
CA LYS A 529 -42.45 -2.31 -10.07
C LYS A 529 -42.94 -1.47 -11.26
N ARG A 530 -42.60 -1.85 -12.51
CA ARG A 530 -43.18 -1.21 -13.70
C ARG A 530 -44.65 -1.57 -13.88
N THR A 531 -45.02 -2.84 -13.66
CA THR A 531 -46.42 -3.26 -13.68
C THR A 531 -47.23 -2.64 -12.55
N GLU A 532 -46.70 -2.47 -11.33
CA GLU A 532 -47.41 -1.73 -10.26
C GLU A 532 -47.61 -0.24 -10.60
N ASN A 533 -46.64 0.40 -11.24
CA ASN A 533 -46.77 1.80 -11.69
C ASN A 533 -47.72 1.95 -12.88
N ASP A 534 -47.82 0.96 -13.77
CA ASP A 534 -48.77 0.96 -14.89
C ASP A 534 -50.19 0.52 -14.46
N ILE A 535 -50.33 -0.33 -13.43
CA ILE A 535 -51.61 -0.76 -12.86
C ILE A 535 -52.25 0.36 -12.00
N ASN A 536 -51.45 1.29 -11.46
CA ASN A 536 -51.96 2.42 -10.68
C ASN A 536 -52.64 3.53 -11.52
N VAL A 537 -52.69 3.42 -12.85
CA VAL A 537 -53.31 4.44 -13.73
C VAL A 537 -54.62 3.98 -14.37
N LEU A 538 -55.10 2.74 -14.18
CA LEU A 538 -56.38 2.31 -14.75
C LEU A 538 -57.30 1.60 -13.75
N ILE A 539 -58.47 2.24 -13.56
CA ILE A 539 -59.73 1.77 -12.94
C ILE A 539 -59.94 2.17 -11.47
N LYS A 540 -60.41 3.43 -11.29
CA LYS A 540 -61.44 3.76 -10.29
C LYS A 540 -62.81 3.45 -10.93
N GLY A 541 -63.54 2.47 -10.40
CA GLY A 541 -64.92 2.22 -10.82
C GLY A 541 -65.48 0.87 -10.39
N GLU A 542 -66.04 0.86 -9.18
CA GLU A 542 -67.10 -0.04 -8.68
C GLU A 542 -66.79 -1.51 -8.31
N SER A 543 -67.26 -1.82 -7.10
CA SER A 543 -67.09 -3.03 -6.30
C SER A 543 -67.99 -4.17 -6.76
N SER A 544 -67.51 -5.42 -6.71
CA SER A 544 -68.20 -6.58 -6.09
C SER A 544 -67.35 -7.87 -6.18
N GLN A 545 -67.51 -8.69 -5.15
CA GLN A 545 -66.80 -9.93 -4.81
C GLN A 545 -66.80 -11.01 -5.91
N LEU A 546 -65.74 -11.83 -5.97
CA LEU A 546 -65.86 -13.30 -6.11
C LEU A 546 -64.55 -14.01 -5.76
N ILE A 547 -64.68 -14.93 -4.80
CA ILE A 547 -63.70 -15.91 -4.31
C ILE A 547 -63.53 -17.00 -5.36
N TRP A 548 -62.30 -17.46 -5.65
CA TRP A 548 -61.99 -18.89 -5.80
C TRP A 548 -60.55 -19.19 -5.38
N SER A 549 -60.43 -19.98 -4.31
CA SER A 549 -59.29 -20.79 -3.96
C SER A 549 -59.19 -22.00 -4.90
N THR A 550 -57.99 -22.41 -5.29
CA THR A 550 -57.71 -23.82 -5.64
C THR A 550 -56.26 -24.15 -5.33
N THR A 551 -56.08 -24.76 -4.16
CA THR A 551 -54.92 -25.57 -3.79
C THR A 551 -54.88 -26.81 -4.69
N ARG A 552 -53.77 -27.04 -5.40
CA ARG A 552 -53.42 -28.38 -5.90
C ARG A 552 -52.08 -28.80 -5.31
N GLN A 553 -52.18 -29.65 -4.31
CA GLN A 553 -51.10 -30.55 -3.91
C GLN A 553 -50.83 -31.54 -5.05
N PHE A 554 -49.56 -31.73 -5.40
CA PHE A 554 -49.12 -32.96 -6.08
C PHE A 554 -47.95 -33.55 -5.30
N SER A 555 -48.24 -34.70 -4.72
CA SER A 555 -47.35 -35.58 -3.98
C SER A 555 -46.39 -36.27 -4.94
N SER A 556 -45.11 -36.27 -4.61
CA SER A 556 -44.07 -37.06 -5.28
C SER A 556 -44.15 -38.52 -4.83
N THR A 557 -44.42 -39.44 -5.76
CA THR A 557 -44.15 -40.87 -5.58
C THR A 557 -42.92 -41.24 -6.39
N THR A 558 -41.86 -41.59 -5.66
CA THR A 558 -40.61 -42.16 -6.15
C THR A 558 -40.83 -43.60 -6.59
N THR A 559 -40.46 -43.94 -7.82
CA THR A 559 -40.18 -45.31 -8.23
C THR A 559 -38.82 -45.36 -8.93
N THR A 560 -37.89 -46.01 -8.25
CA THR A 560 -36.56 -46.45 -8.68
C THR A 560 -36.64 -47.36 -9.90
N THR A 561 -35.92 -47.00 -10.96
CA THR A 561 -35.32 -47.94 -11.94
C THR A 561 -33.92 -47.44 -12.31
N GLU A 562 -32.99 -48.38 -12.44
CA GLU A 562 -31.54 -48.23 -12.59
C GLU A 562 -31.10 -47.57 -13.91
N PRO A 563 -29.86 -47.03 -13.98
CA PRO A 563 -29.44 -46.11 -15.02
C PRO A 563 -28.95 -46.84 -16.27
N THR A 564 -29.61 -46.63 -17.40
CA THR A 564 -29.08 -46.97 -18.72
C THR A 564 -29.26 -45.77 -19.67
N ASP A 565 -28.12 -45.25 -20.14
CA ASP A 565 -27.93 -44.45 -21.37
C ASP A 565 -28.89 -43.27 -21.67
N ALA A 566 -29.03 -42.31 -20.76
CA ALA A 566 -29.79 -41.06 -21.01
C ALA A 566 -28.96 -39.87 -21.53
N ASN A 567 -27.62 -39.93 -21.48
CA ASN A 567 -26.78 -38.80 -21.92
C ASN A 567 -26.53 -38.75 -23.44
N SER A 568 -26.66 -39.87 -24.16
CA SER A 568 -26.45 -39.90 -25.62
C SER A 568 -27.68 -39.39 -26.40
N SER A 569 -28.89 -39.59 -25.87
CA SER A 569 -30.15 -39.19 -26.51
C SER A 569 -30.42 -37.69 -26.45
N HIS A 570 -30.10 -37.02 -25.33
CA HIS A 570 -30.22 -35.56 -25.22
C HIS A 570 -29.17 -34.79 -26.03
N GLN A 571 -27.94 -35.31 -26.16
CA GLN A 571 -26.91 -34.71 -27.01
C GLN A 571 -27.28 -34.80 -28.50
N ASN A 572 -27.78 -35.96 -28.95
CA ASN A 572 -28.21 -36.15 -30.33
C ASN A 572 -29.41 -35.25 -30.71
N ALA A 573 -30.35 -35.03 -29.79
CA ALA A 573 -31.52 -34.17 -30.03
C ALA A 573 -31.15 -32.68 -30.12
N SER A 574 -30.29 -32.18 -29.23
CA SER A 574 -29.80 -30.79 -29.27
C SER A 574 -28.99 -30.50 -30.53
N GLN A 575 -28.18 -31.47 -30.97
CA GLN A 575 -27.34 -31.31 -32.15
C GLN A 575 -28.16 -31.33 -33.45
N TYR A 576 -29.19 -32.16 -33.51
CA TYR A 576 -30.16 -32.17 -34.61
C TYR A 576 -30.93 -30.84 -34.73
N GLU A 577 -31.33 -30.24 -33.61
CA GLU A 577 -32.01 -28.94 -33.59
C GLU A 577 -31.09 -27.80 -34.07
N ASP A 578 -29.83 -27.80 -33.65
CA ASP A 578 -28.82 -26.83 -34.09
C ASP A 578 -28.49 -26.95 -35.58
N ASP A 579 -28.46 -28.17 -36.12
CA ASP A 579 -28.26 -28.40 -37.56
C ASP A 579 -29.42 -27.84 -38.39
N ILE A 580 -30.67 -28.00 -37.93
CA ILE A 580 -31.84 -27.40 -38.58
C ILE A 580 -31.76 -25.87 -38.50
N ARG A 581 -31.42 -25.35 -37.32
CA ARG A 581 -31.27 -23.90 -37.07
C ARG A 581 -30.25 -23.29 -38.02
N ASN A 582 -29.10 -23.93 -38.20
CA ASN A 582 -28.04 -23.47 -39.10
C ASN A 582 -28.47 -23.53 -40.58
N LYS A 583 -29.14 -24.61 -41.02
CA LYS A 583 -29.66 -24.73 -42.39
C LYS A 583 -30.64 -23.62 -42.76
N ILE A 584 -31.54 -23.28 -41.84
CA ILE A 584 -32.51 -22.20 -42.04
C ILE A 584 -31.80 -20.84 -42.13
N LEU A 585 -30.85 -20.56 -41.23
CA LEU A 585 -30.10 -19.30 -41.24
C LEU A 585 -29.25 -19.15 -42.50
N GLU A 586 -28.62 -20.23 -42.98
CA GLU A 586 -27.86 -20.24 -44.22
C GLU A 586 -28.75 -19.92 -45.43
N ALA A 587 -29.89 -20.59 -45.55
CA ALA A 587 -30.87 -20.34 -46.61
C ALA A 587 -31.52 -18.96 -46.54
N SER A 588 -31.44 -18.28 -45.38
CA SER A 588 -31.96 -16.92 -45.19
C SER A 588 -31.03 -15.83 -45.74
N LEU A 589 -29.71 -16.08 -45.80
CA LEU A 589 -28.72 -15.08 -46.20
C LEU A 589 -28.98 -14.44 -47.59
N PRO A 590 -29.37 -15.18 -48.65
CA PRO A 590 -29.64 -14.59 -49.96
C PRO A 590 -30.77 -13.54 -49.97
N PHE A 591 -31.68 -13.59 -48.99
CA PHE A 591 -32.82 -12.67 -48.91
C PHE A 591 -32.51 -11.39 -48.13
N VAL A 592 -31.37 -11.34 -47.42
CA VAL A 592 -30.96 -10.19 -46.60
C VAL A 592 -30.86 -8.87 -47.38
N PRO A 593 -30.30 -8.81 -48.62
CA PRO A 593 -30.22 -7.54 -49.36
C PRO A 593 -31.59 -6.92 -49.63
N GLN A 594 -32.64 -7.74 -49.76
CA GLN A 594 -34.01 -7.30 -50.04
C GLN A 594 -34.79 -7.01 -48.74
N LEU A 595 -34.79 -7.95 -47.80
CA LEU A 595 -35.65 -7.95 -46.60
C LEU A 595 -34.95 -7.44 -45.32
N GLY A 596 -33.64 -7.20 -45.37
CA GLY A 596 -32.82 -6.77 -44.24
C GLY A 596 -32.51 -7.88 -43.25
N TRP A 597 -32.01 -7.50 -42.06
CA TRP A 597 -31.71 -8.44 -40.98
C TRP A 597 -32.93 -8.62 -40.07
N SER A 598 -33.94 -9.33 -40.57
CA SER A 598 -35.30 -9.37 -39.98
C SER A 598 -35.83 -10.79 -39.78
N LYS A 599 -36.90 -10.92 -38.99
CA LYS A 599 -37.64 -12.18 -38.84
C LYS A 599 -38.23 -12.65 -40.17
N ASP A 600 -38.70 -11.72 -41.01
CA ASP A 600 -39.27 -12.02 -42.33
C ASP A 600 -38.27 -12.71 -43.26
N THR A 601 -36.99 -12.33 -43.15
CA THR A 601 -35.88 -12.97 -43.88
C THR A 601 -35.70 -14.42 -43.45
N ILE A 602 -35.82 -14.69 -42.15
CA ILE A 602 -35.75 -16.05 -41.58
C ILE A 602 -36.97 -16.88 -42.01
N CYS A 603 -38.16 -16.29 -42.01
CA CYS A 603 -39.37 -16.95 -42.51
C CYS A 603 -39.21 -17.39 -43.96
N LYS A 604 -38.63 -16.53 -44.81
CA LYS A 604 -38.37 -16.84 -46.22
C LYS A 604 -37.31 -17.93 -46.40
N GLY A 605 -36.22 -17.89 -45.62
CA GLY A 605 -35.23 -18.97 -45.62
C GLY A 605 -35.81 -20.30 -45.15
N ALA A 606 -36.69 -20.28 -44.14
CA ALA A 606 -37.39 -21.48 -43.67
C ALA A 606 -38.29 -22.09 -44.75
N GLU A 607 -39.07 -21.27 -45.46
CA GLU A 607 -39.93 -21.71 -46.57
C GLU A 607 -39.12 -22.39 -47.68
N VAL A 608 -37.92 -21.89 -47.99
CA VAL A 608 -37.02 -22.48 -49.00
C VAL A 608 -36.49 -23.86 -48.58
N VAL A 609 -36.24 -24.05 -47.28
CA VAL A 609 -35.77 -25.33 -46.73
C VAL A 609 -36.93 -26.31 -46.49
N GLY A 610 -38.17 -25.91 -46.77
CA GLY A 610 -39.36 -26.75 -46.62
C GLY A 610 -40.01 -26.69 -45.22
N TYR A 611 -39.64 -25.71 -44.40
CA TYR A 611 -40.23 -25.49 -43.08
C TYR A 611 -41.28 -24.35 -43.12
N PRO A 612 -42.35 -24.41 -42.30
CA PRO A 612 -43.32 -23.33 -42.20
C PRO A 612 -42.71 -22.04 -41.67
N GLY A 613 -43.11 -20.87 -42.17
CA GLY A 613 -42.62 -19.56 -41.72
C GLY A 613 -42.82 -19.28 -40.22
N VAL A 614 -43.72 -20.00 -39.54
CA VAL A 614 -43.93 -19.93 -38.08
C VAL A 614 -42.71 -20.42 -37.28
N ILE A 615 -41.79 -21.14 -37.91
CA ILE A 615 -40.57 -21.68 -37.28
C ILE A 615 -39.57 -20.58 -36.87
N HIS A 616 -39.78 -19.32 -37.29
CA HIS A 616 -39.00 -18.18 -36.81
C HIS A 616 -39.05 -18.02 -35.28
N GLY A 617 -40.05 -18.61 -34.59
CA GLY A 617 -40.12 -18.69 -33.13
C GLY A 617 -38.94 -19.42 -32.46
N MET A 618 -38.21 -20.25 -33.21
CA MET A 618 -36.95 -20.88 -32.75
C MET A 618 -35.79 -19.88 -32.63
N PHE A 619 -35.92 -18.66 -33.18
CA PHE A 619 -34.92 -17.60 -33.17
C PHE A 619 -35.38 -16.46 -32.27
N THR A 620 -35.15 -16.61 -30.96
CA THR A 620 -35.65 -15.70 -29.91
C THR A 620 -35.19 -14.25 -30.11
N ARG A 621 -34.04 -14.02 -30.78
CA ARG A 621 -33.50 -12.68 -31.07
C ARG A 621 -33.70 -12.26 -32.52
N GLY A 622 -34.40 -13.07 -33.32
CA GLY A 622 -34.70 -12.79 -34.72
C GLY A 622 -33.46 -12.43 -35.54
N GLY A 623 -33.42 -11.20 -36.07
CA GLY A 623 -32.29 -10.69 -36.84
C GLY A 623 -30.94 -10.76 -36.12
N GLY A 624 -30.92 -10.68 -34.78
CA GLY A 624 -29.69 -10.84 -33.99
C GLY A 624 -29.07 -12.23 -34.10
N ASP A 625 -29.88 -13.28 -34.20
CA ASP A 625 -29.39 -14.66 -34.38
C ASP A 625 -28.85 -14.88 -35.80
N LEU A 626 -29.49 -14.29 -36.81
CA LEU A 626 -29.03 -14.32 -38.21
C LEU A 626 -27.70 -13.59 -38.39
N ILE A 627 -27.54 -12.41 -37.79
CA ILE A 627 -26.27 -11.66 -37.83
C ILE A 627 -25.17 -12.43 -37.11
N HIS A 628 -25.47 -13.00 -35.93
CA HIS A 628 -24.49 -13.79 -35.18
C HIS A 628 -24.02 -15.01 -35.98
N TYR A 629 -24.94 -15.71 -36.65
CA TYR A 629 -24.59 -16.81 -37.55
C TYR A 629 -23.69 -16.34 -38.69
N PHE A 630 -24.07 -15.27 -39.40
CA PHE A 630 -23.23 -14.69 -40.46
C PHE A 630 -21.82 -14.33 -39.96
N GLN A 631 -21.71 -13.68 -38.82
CA GLN A 631 -20.43 -13.30 -38.20
C GLN A 631 -19.58 -14.53 -37.84
N SER A 632 -20.19 -15.53 -37.22
CA SER A 632 -19.50 -16.77 -36.81
C SER A 632 -19.01 -17.56 -38.03
N SER A 633 -19.87 -17.73 -39.04
CA SER A 633 -19.53 -18.40 -40.29
C SER A 633 -18.46 -17.64 -41.09
N SER A 634 -18.49 -16.31 -41.07
CA SER A 634 -17.46 -15.48 -41.72
C SER A 634 -16.11 -15.58 -41.00
N ASN A 635 -16.10 -15.62 -39.67
CA ASN A 635 -14.88 -15.82 -38.90
C ASN A 635 -14.27 -17.21 -39.14
N PHE A 636 -15.11 -18.25 -39.23
CA PHE A 636 -14.64 -19.59 -39.59
C PHE A 636 -13.98 -19.62 -40.97
N LYS A 637 -14.63 -19.01 -41.98
CA LYS A 637 -14.05 -18.85 -43.33
C LYS A 637 -12.76 -18.04 -43.31
N LEU A 638 -12.69 -16.99 -42.49
CA LEU A 638 -11.48 -16.19 -42.33
C LEU A 638 -10.33 -17.07 -41.83
N VAL A 639 -10.55 -17.89 -40.80
CA VAL A 639 -9.51 -18.80 -40.28
C VAL A 639 -8.96 -19.73 -41.36
N GLU A 640 -9.81 -20.26 -42.24
CA GLU A 640 -9.34 -21.06 -43.39
C GLU A 640 -8.47 -20.26 -44.36
N ILE A 641 -8.84 -19.00 -44.63
CA ILE A 641 -8.03 -18.09 -45.47
C ILE A 641 -6.70 -17.77 -44.78
N LEU A 642 -6.69 -17.51 -43.47
CA LEU A 642 -5.47 -17.21 -42.70
C LEU A 642 -4.52 -18.41 -42.67
N LYS A 643 -5.04 -19.65 -42.56
CA LYS A 643 -4.24 -20.87 -42.67
C LYS A 643 -3.54 -20.96 -44.03
N LYS A 644 -4.29 -20.79 -45.13
CA LYS A 644 -3.73 -20.81 -46.49
C LYS A 644 -2.69 -19.71 -46.70
N LEU A 645 -2.98 -18.49 -46.25
CA LEU A 645 -2.03 -17.37 -46.30
C LEU A 645 -0.74 -17.66 -45.53
N THR A 646 -0.84 -18.33 -44.39
CA THR A 646 0.34 -18.72 -43.60
C THR A 646 1.16 -19.79 -44.32
N GLU A 647 0.50 -20.80 -44.92
CA GLU A 647 1.14 -21.88 -45.68
C GLU A 647 1.86 -21.36 -46.93
N GLU A 648 1.20 -20.51 -47.74
CA GLU A 648 1.74 -19.91 -48.97
C GLU A 648 2.94 -18.98 -48.71
N THR A 649 3.01 -18.39 -47.52
CA THR A 649 4.01 -17.39 -47.13
C THR A 649 5.22 -18.02 -46.41
N SER A 650 5.27 -19.35 -46.26
CA SER A 650 6.31 -20.08 -45.51
C SER A 650 7.75 -19.81 -45.96
N GLY A 651 7.97 -19.33 -47.20
CA GLY A 651 9.30 -18.97 -47.72
C GLY A 651 9.73 -17.50 -47.50
N LYS A 652 8.79 -16.58 -47.24
CA LYS A 652 9.07 -15.16 -46.95
C LYS A 652 7.93 -14.55 -46.13
N PRO A 653 7.97 -14.62 -44.78
CA PRO A 653 6.88 -14.17 -43.91
C PRO A 653 6.52 -12.70 -44.19
N LEU A 654 5.22 -12.42 -44.34
CA LEU A 654 4.70 -11.04 -44.35
C LEU A 654 5.01 -10.36 -43.02
N SER A 655 5.14 -9.03 -43.03
CA SER A 655 5.20 -8.30 -41.76
C SER A 655 3.86 -8.49 -41.01
N PRO A 656 3.86 -8.49 -39.67
CA PRO A 656 2.62 -8.64 -38.90
C PRO A 656 1.56 -7.59 -39.22
N ALA A 657 1.99 -6.38 -39.61
CA ALA A 657 1.10 -5.30 -40.05
C ALA A 657 0.47 -5.62 -41.41
N ASP A 658 1.26 -6.04 -42.40
CA ASP A 658 0.75 -6.42 -43.73
C ASP A 658 -0.17 -7.65 -43.64
N PHE A 659 0.14 -8.59 -42.74
CA PHE A 659 -0.70 -9.76 -42.48
C PHE A 659 -2.05 -9.34 -41.89
N ALA A 660 -2.04 -8.47 -40.88
CA ALA A 660 -3.26 -7.94 -40.28
C ALA A 660 -4.09 -7.11 -41.27
N GLU A 661 -3.44 -6.32 -42.15
CA GLU A 661 -4.10 -5.57 -43.22
C GLU A 661 -4.87 -6.51 -44.15
N LYS A 662 -4.19 -7.54 -44.70
CA LYS A 662 -4.83 -8.53 -45.56
C LYS A 662 -5.96 -9.29 -44.85
N ALA A 663 -5.74 -9.68 -43.60
CA ALA A 663 -6.75 -10.39 -42.81
C ALA A 663 -8.03 -9.57 -42.62
N ILE A 664 -7.89 -8.28 -42.24
CA ILE A 664 -9.03 -7.38 -42.06
C ILE A 664 -9.70 -7.11 -43.41
N GLN A 665 -8.93 -6.93 -44.49
CA GLN A 665 -9.47 -6.73 -45.83
C GLN A 665 -10.31 -7.94 -46.29
N GLU A 666 -9.79 -9.17 -46.17
CA GLU A 666 -10.53 -10.39 -46.54
C GLU A 666 -11.80 -10.55 -45.70
N ARG A 667 -11.73 -10.21 -44.41
CA ARG A 667 -12.93 -10.24 -43.54
C ARG A 667 -13.98 -9.23 -43.97
N LEU A 668 -13.58 -8.00 -44.30
CA LEU A 668 -14.49 -6.92 -44.71
C LEU A 668 -15.10 -7.19 -46.09
N LYS A 669 -14.36 -7.81 -47.02
CA LYS A 669 -14.90 -8.25 -48.32
C LYS A 669 -16.11 -9.18 -48.18
N MET A 670 -16.17 -10.00 -47.13
CA MET A 670 -17.33 -10.87 -46.86
C MET A 670 -18.61 -10.08 -46.55
N ILE A 671 -18.49 -8.83 -46.10
CA ILE A 671 -19.62 -7.93 -45.81
C ILE A 671 -20.12 -7.23 -47.07
N ALA A 672 -19.28 -7.07 -48.10
CA ALA A 672 -19.60 -6.32 -49.32
C ALA A 672 -20.95 -6.70 -49.97
N PRO A 673 -21.34 -7.98 -50.10
CA PRO A 673 -22.65 -8.35 -50.65
C PRO A 673 -23.87 -7.86 -49.84
N TYR A 674 -23.65 -7.56 -48.56
CA TYR A 674 -24.69 -7.17 -47.60
C TYR A 674 -24.58 -5.70 -47.17
N ILE A 675 -23.70 -4.92 -47.80
CA ILE A 675 -23.34 -3.57 -47.37
C ILE A 675 -24.55 -2.63 -47.28
N SER A 676 -25.53 -2.78 -48.17
CA SER A 676 -26.75 -1.96 -48.23
C SER A 676 -27.62 -2.07 -46.97
N LYS A 677 -27.56 -3.21 -46.27
CA LYS A 677 -28.29 -3.48 -45.02
C LYS A 677 -27.35 -3.66 -43.84
N TRP A 678 -26.04 -3.48 -44.01
CA TRP A 678 -25.06 -3.63 -42.93
C TRP A 678 -25.19 -2.59 -41.81
N PRO A 679 -25.55 -1.31 -42.07
CA PRO A 679 -25.83 -0.35 -40.98
C PRO A 679 -26.92 -0.84 -40.03
N GLN A 680 -27.94 -1.53 -40.55
CA GLN A 680 -28.99 -2.18 -39.74
C GLN A 680 -28.40 -3.30 -38.87
N ALA A 681 -27.49 -4.12 -39.41
CA ALA A 681 -26.82 -5.16 -38.63
C ALA A 681 -26.00 -4.59 -37.48
N ILE A 682 -25.20 -3.56 -37.74
CA ILE A 682 -24.39 -2.89 -36.71
C ILE A 682 -25.27 -2.34 -35.58
N ALA A 683 -26.41 -1.72 -35.94
CA ALA A 683 -27.37 -1.23 -34.95
C ALA A 683 -27.94 -2.37 -34.09
N ILE A 684 -28.35 -3.48 -34.69
CA ILE A 684 -28.88 -4.66 -33.98
C ILE A 684 -27.81 -5.29 -33.06
N GLN A 685 -26.57 -5.38 -33.51
CA GLN A 685 -25.45 -5.89 -32.71
C GLN A 685 -25.13 -5.01 -31.49
N SER A 686 -25.39 -3.71 -31.61
CA SER A 686 -25.15 -2.72 -30.55
C SER A 686 -26.26 -2.68 -29.50
N LEU A 687 -27.37 -3.41 -29.70
CA LEU A 687 -28.43 -3.51 -28.69
C LEU A 687 -27.95 -4.33 -27.49
N PRO A 688 -28.29 -3.93 -26.25
CA PRO A 688 -27.87 -4.62 -25.02
C PRO A 688 -27.98 -6.16 -25.03
N PRO A 689 -29.07 -6.80 -25.51
CA PRO A 689 -29.16 -8.26 -25.55
C PRO A 689 -28.20 -8.94 -26.54
N ASN A 690 -27.65 -8.21 -27.51
CA ASN A 690 -26.77 -8.74 -28.56
C ASN A 690 -25.30 -8.37 -28.36
N VAL A 691 -25.00 -7.32 -27.58
CA VAL A 691 -23.63 -6.81 -27.35
C VAL A 691 -22.68 -7.89 -26.81
N PRO A 692 -23.01 -8.67 -25.76
CA PRO A 692 -22.07 -9.65 -25.21
C PRO A 692 -21.63 -10.69 -26.24
N LYS A 693 -22.58 -11.18 -27.04
CA LYS A 693 -22.30 -12.20 -28.06
C LYS A 693 -21.54 -11.61 -29.24
N SER A 694 -21.92 -10.41 -29.70
CA SER A 694 -21.24 -9.73 -30.80
C SER A 694 -19.80 -9.34 -30.45
N LEU A 695 -19.55 -8.91 -29.21
CA LEU A 695 -18.22 -8.58 -28.72
C LEU A 695 -17.36 -9.84 -28.59
N ALA A 696 -17.92 -10.94 -28.06
CA ALA A 696 -17.21 -12.22 -28.02
C ALA A 696 -16.77 -12.67 -29.43
N THR A 697 -17.69 -12.64 -30.40
CA THR A 697 -17.37 -12.99 -31.80
C THR A 697 -16.30 -12.08 -32.42
N LEU A 698 -16.30 -10.77 -32.09
CA LEU A 698 -15.27 -9.84 -32.52
C LEU A 698 -13.91 -10.16 -31.89
N LEU A 699 -13.86 -10.38 -30.58
CA LEU A 699 -12.61 -10.65 -29.87
C LEU A 699 -11.98 -11.98 -30.31
N THR A 700 -12.80 -13.02 -30.55
CA THR A 700 -12.31 -14.29 -31.11
C THR A 700 -11.68 -14.09 -32.49
N MET A 701 -12.32 -13.30 -33.37
CA MET A 701 -11.75 -12.98 -34.68
C MET A 701 -10.41 -12.26 -34.56
N VAL A 702 -10.31 -11.29 -33.66
CA VAL A 702 -9.07 -10.53 -33.43
C VAL A 702 -7.98 -11.42 -32.84
N ASP A 703 -8.34 -12.33 -31.94
CA ASP A 703 -7.43 -13.35 -31.40
C ASP A 703 -6.87 -14.23 -32.50
N ASP A 704 -7.72 -14.73 -33.40
CA ASP A 704 -7.31 -15.54 -34.55
C ASP A 704 -6.35 -14.75 -35.46
N ILE A 705 -6.67 -13.51 -35.80
CA ILE A 705 -5.80 -12.65 -36.62
C ILE A 705 -4.43 -12.48 -35.95
N CYS A 706 -4.38 -12.16 -34.65
CA CYS A 706 -3.12 -12.02 -33.91
C CYS A 706 -2.32 -13.33 -33.89
N TYR A 707 -3.00 -14.46 -33.68
CA TYR A 707 -2.37 -15.77 -33.60
C TYR A 707 -1.67 -16.16 -34.90
N TYR A 708 -2.37 -16.02 -36.04
CA TYR A 708 -1.82 -16.31 -37.37
C TYR A 708 -0.81 -15.26 -37.84
N ALA A 709 -0.93 -14.00 -37.39
CA ALA A 709 0.10 -12.97 -37.61
C ALA A 709 1.42 -13.24 -36.86
N GLY A 710 1.46 -14.29 -36.02
CA GLY A 710 2.67 -14.70 -35.29
C GLY A 710 2.86 -14.00 -33.95
N ASP A 711 1.84 -13.33 -33.40
CA ASP A 711 1.93 -12.72 -32.07
C ASP A 711 2.15 -13.82 -31.01
N ARG A 712 3.19 -13.63 -30.18
CA ARG A 712 3.53 -14.48 -29.03
C ARG A 712 3.61 -13.67 -27.74
N SER A 713 3.10 -12.45 -27.75
CA SER A 713 3.07 -11.58 -26.56
C SER A 713 2.18 -12.20 -25.48
N VAL A 714 2.59 -12.04 -24.21
CA VAL A 714 1.83 -12.52 -23.03
C VAL A 714 1.65 -11.45 -21.96
N ASP A 715 2.21 -10.27 -22.19
CA ASP A 715 2.21 -9.14 -21.26
C ASP A 715 1.20 -8.08 -21.71
N ILE A 716 1.30 -6.83 -21.22
CA ILE A 716 0.38 -5.73 -21.58
C ILE A 716 0.25 -5.56 -23.11
N ASN A 717 1.33 -5.84 -23.84
CA ASN A 717 1.36 -5.87 -25.31
C ASN A 717 0.32 -6.82 -25.93
N TRP A 718 -0.02 -7.92 -25.25
CA TRP A 718 -1.07 -8.84 -25.68
C TRP A 718 -2.43 -8.14 -25.76
N TYR A 719 -2.78 -7.36 -24.73
CA TYR A 719 -4.02 -6.60 -24.65
C TYR A 719 -4.01 -5.42 -25.62
N LEU A 720 -2.91 -4.66 -25.68
CA LEU A 720 -2.78 -3.49 -26.55
C LEU A 720 -2.93 -3.86 -28.04
N ARG A 721 -2.29 -4.94 -28.50
CA ARG A 721 -2.40 -5.40 -29.90
C ARG A 721 -3.83 -5.78 -30.26
N ARG A 722 -4.56 -6.48 -29.37
CA ARG A 722 -5.94 -6.90 -29.61
C ARG A 722 -6.91 -5.74 -29.61
N LEU A 723 -6.80 -4.83 -28.64
CA LEU A 723 -7.59 -3.60 -28.64
C LEU A 723 -7.30 -2.74 -29.88
N GLY A 724 -6.03 -2.65 -30.28
CA GLY A 724 -5.63 -1.97 -31.51
C GLY A 724 -6.30 -2.56 -32.75
N ILE A 725 -6.17 -3.86 -32.98
CA ILE A 725 -6.76 -4.54 -34.15
C ILE A 725 -8.30 -4.49 -34.11
N ALA A 726 -8.93 -4.69 -32.95
CA ALA A 726 -10.37 -4.55 -32.81
C ALA A 726 -10.85 -3.14 -33.17
N GLY A 727 -10.13 -2.11 -32.71
CA GLY A 727 -10.38 -0.71 -33.04
C GLY A 727 -10.22 -0.41 -34.53
N VAL A 728 -9.12 -0.86 -35.14
CA VAL A 728 -8.86 -0.71 -36.59
C VAL A 728 -9.96 -1.39 -37.41
N TYR A 729 -10.34 -2.63 -37.06
CA TYR A 729 -11.41 -3.35 -37.75
C TYR A 729 -12.73 -2.58 -37.69
N LYS A 730 -13.16 -2.14 -36.49
CA LYS A 730 -14.44 -1.43 -36.33
C LYS A 730 -14.45 -0.05 -36.97
N ALA A 731 -13.34 0.69 -36.89
CA ALA A 731 -13.21 1.98 -37.58
C ALA A 731 -13.30 1.80 -39.11
N THR A 732 -12.65 0.77 -39.64
CA THR A 732 -12.66 0.47 -41.09
C THR A 732 -14.04 -0.04 -41.53
N GLU A 733 -14.70 -0.87 -40.73
CA GLU A 733 -16.09 -1.32 -40.97
C GLU A 733 -17.07 -0.13 -41.06
N LEU A 734 -16.94 0.85 -40.16
CA LEU A 734 -17.74 2.07 -40.17
C LEU A 734 -17.40 3.01 -41.33
N TYR A 735 -16.15 3.00 -41.80
CA TYR A 735 -15.77 3.74 -43.00
C TYR A 735 -16.36 3.09 -44.25
N MET A 736 -16.28 1.77 -44.35
CA MET A 736 -16.74 0.97 -45.49
C MET A 736 -18.22 1.18 -45.81
N ILE A 737 -19.08 1.35 -44.80
CA ILE A 737 -20.51 1.61 -45.01
C ILE A 737 -20.82 2.96 -45.68
N GLN A 738 -19.88 3.91 -45.66
CA GLN A 738 -20.04 5.24 -46.27
C GLN A 738 -19.28 5.36 -47.60
N ASP A 739 -18.40 4.41 -47.90
CA ASP A 739 -17.53 4.43 -49.07
C ASP A 739 -18.31 4.11 -50.35
N LYS A 740 -18.16 5.00 -51.34
CA LYS A 740 -18.78 4.89 -52.68
C LYS A 740 -17.74 4.73 -53.79
N SER A 741 -16.46 4.58 -53.45
CA SER A 741 -15.39 4.34 -54.41
C SER A 741 -15.52 2.96 -55.07
N ALA A 742 -14.92 2.80 -56.25
CA ALA A 742 -14.88 1.51 -56.93
C ALA A 742 -14.15 0.49 -56.06
N GLU A 743 -14.74 -0.69 -55.88
CA GLU A 743 -14.19 -1.80 -55.09
C GLU A 743 -13.73 -1.44 -53.66
N PHE A 744 -14.30 -0.38 -53.08
CA PHE A 744 -13.94 0.14 -51.74
C PHE A 744 -12.48 0.59 -51.61
N GLU A 745 -11.87 1.12 -52.68
CA GLU A 745 -10.48 1.59 -52.70
C GLU A 745 -10.16 2.54 -51.54
N ASN A 746 -11.06 3.49 -51.24
CA ASN A 746 -10.86 4.43 -50.14
C ASN A 746 -10.87 3.75 -48.76
N THR A 747 -11.65 2.68 -48.61
CA THR A 747 -11.67 1.88 -47.37
C THR A 747 -10.33 1.19 -47.14
N TRP A 748 -9.69 0.69 -48.20
CA TRP A 748 -8.38 0.02 -48.08
C TRP A 748 -7.27 1.02 -47.77
N VAL A 749 -7.31 2.21 -48.37
CA VAL A 749 -6.41 3.32 -47.99
C VAL A 749 -6.61 3.73 -46.53
N PHE A 750 -7.86 3.82 -46.06
CA PHE A 750 -8.18 4.13 -44.67
C PHE A 750 -7.68 3.05 -43.70
N LEU A 751 -7.85 1.77 -44.05
CA LEU A 751 -7.37 0.62 -43.28
C LEU A 751 -5.86 0.70 -43.06
N ASN A 752 -5.11 0.88 -44.16
CA ASN A 752 -3.64 0.97 -44.11
C ASN A 752 -3.20 2.12 -43.19
N LYS A 753 -3.80 3.30 -43.34
CA LYS A 753 -3.54 4.47 -42.49
C LYS A 753 -3.79 4.17 -41.00
N ARG A 754 -4.92 3.53 -40.68
CA ARG A 754 -5.27 3.19 -39.29
C ARG A 754 -4.33 2.14 -38.68
N LEU A 755 -3.87 1.18 -39.48
CA LEU A 755 -2.88 0.20 -39.07
C LEU A 755 -1.52 0.85 -38.76
N LEU A 756 -1.06 1.76 -39.62
CA LEU A 756 0.17 2.53 -39.38
C LEU A 756 0.09 3.38 -38.11
N GLU A 757 -1.03 4.07 -37.88
CA GLU A 757 -1.24 4.84 -36.66
C GLU A 757 -1.29 3.96 -35.40
N ALA A 758 -1.90 2.77 -35.47
CA ALA A 758 -1.92 1.82 -34.37
C ALA A 758 -0.50 1.32 -34.03
N VAL A 759 0.35 1.08 -35.02
CA VAL A 759 1.77 0.74 -34.82
C VAL A 759 2.53 1.91 -34.20
N GLN A 760 2.34 3.14 -34.69
CA GLN A 760 2.99 4.32 -34.12
C GLN A 760 2.58 4.59 -32.67
N LEU A 761 1.29 4.47 -32.35
CA LEU A 761 0.78 4.61 -30.98
C LEU A 761 1.36 3.52 -30.06
N HIS A 762 1.45 2.28 -30.55
CA HIS A 762 2.08 1.20 -29.81
C HIS A 762 3.56 1.49 -29.52
N ASP A 763 4.32 1.96 -30.52
CA ASP A 763 5.73 2.31 -30.36
C ASP A 763 5.94 3.49 -29.39
N LEU A 764 5.04 4.47 -29.40
CA LEU A 764 5.06 5.58 -28.45
C LEU A 764 4.79 5.08 -27.02
N LEU A 765 3.76 4.25 -26.83
CA LEU A 765 3.41 3.68 -25.53
C LEU A 765 4.55 2.83 -24.94
N ILE A 766 5.23 2.03 -25.77
CA ILE A 766 6.39 1.23 -25.35
C ILE A 766 7.60 2.13 -25.05
N LYS A 767 7.88 3.16 -25.85
CA LYS A 767 8.97 4.10 -25.56
C LYS A 767 8.72 4.86 -24.25
N THR A 768 7.47 5.17 -23.93
CA THR A 768 7.09 5.78 -22.65
C THR A 768 7.02 4.81 -21.47
N GLU A 769 7.08 3.49 -21.65
CA GLU A 769 7.32 2.55 -20.53
C GLU A 769 8.72 2.75 -19.90
N THR A 770 9.65 3.41 -20.62
CA THR A 770 10.90 3.91 -20.04
C THR A 770 10.78 5.27 -19.36
N GLY A 771 9.59 5.90 -19.32
CA GLY A 771 9.36 7.20 -18.70
C GLY A 771 7.90 7.53 -18.30
N SER A 772 7.66 7.52 -16.98
CA SER A 772 6.65 8.30 -16.20
C SER A 772 5.16 7.90 -16.17
N GLN A 773 4.52 8.18 -15.01
CA GLN A 773 3.09 8.07 -14.63
C GLN A 773 2.08 8.47 -15.73
N THR A 774 2.45 9.39 -16.61
CA THR A 774 1.60 9.93 -17.68
C THR A 774 1.08 8.84 -18.64
N ALA A 775 1.82 7.74 -18.80
CA ALA A 775 1.41 6.60 -19.60
C ALA A 775 0.24 5.81 -18.99
N LYS A 776 0.19 5.67 -17.65
CA LYS A 776 -0.93 4.98 -16.97
C LYS A 776 -2.22 5.78 -17.10
N ASP A 777 -2.16 7.09 -16.93
CA ASP A 777 -3.31 7.98 -17.07
C ASP A 777 -3.80 8.05 -18.52
N THR A 778 -2.89 8.03 -19.48
CA THR A 778 -3.23 7.96 -20.91
C THR A 778 -3.92 6.64 -21.25
N ILE A 779 -3.39 5.50 -20.79
CA ILE A 779 -4.02 4.17 -20.99
C ILE A 779 -5.40 4.11 -20.33
N GLN A 780 -5.54 4.63 -19.11
CA GLN A 780 -6.81 4.67 -18.41
C GLN A 780 -7.82 5.60 -19.11
N SER A 781 -7.37 6.73 -19.65
CA SER A 781 -8.21 7.63 -20.44
C SER A 781 -8.67 7.01 -21.77
N VAL A 782 -7.80 6.26 -22.45
CA VAL A 782 -8.14 5.53 -23.68
C VAL A 782 -9.09 4.38 -23.36
N PHE A 783 -8.89 3.67 -22.25
CA PHE A 783 -9.78 2.60 -21.80
C PHE A 783 -11.16 3.14 -21.39
N VAL A 784 -11.22 4.26 -20.66
CA VAL A 784 -12.47 4.96 -20.31
C VAL A 784 -13.17 5.50 -21.55
N THR A 785 -12.42 6.04 -22.51
CA THR A 785 -12.97 6.52 -23.79
C THR A 785 -13.52 5.35 -24.61
N ALA A 786 -12.81 4.22 -24.69
CA ALA A 786 -13.30 3.00 -25.32
C ALA A 786 -14.55 2.46 -24.61
N ARG A 787 -14.56 2.47 -23.26
CA ARG A 787 -15.73 2.08 -22.45
C ARG A 787 -16.95 2.96 -22.73
N ASN A 788 -16.75 4.26 -22.88
CA ASN A 788 -17.79 5.24 -23.19
C ASN A 788 -18.29 5.11 -24.63
N ILE A 789 -17.38 4.87 -25.60
CA ILE A 789 -17.71 4.62 -27.02
C ILE A 789 -18.47 3.29 -27.19
N LEU A 790 -18.13 2.28 -26.38
CA LEU A 790 -18.78 0.95 -26.38
C LEU A 790 -20.09 0.91 -25.59
N GLY A 791 -20.56 2.04 -25.01
CA GLY A 791 -21.85 2.10 -24.32
C GLY A 791 -21.92 1.31 -23.01
N LEU A 792 -20.79 1.02 -22.37
CA LEU A 792 -20.70 0.21 -21.14
C LEU A 792 -20.99 1.00 -19.85
N ASN A 793 -21.71 2.13 -19.93
CA ASN A 793 -22.18 2.86 -18.75
C ASN A 793 -23.41 2.15 -18.15
N TRP A 794 -23.14 1.17 -17.28
CA TRP A 794 -24.14 0.62 -16.37
C TRP A 794 -24.33 1.57 -15.18
N HIS A 795 -24.93 2.73 -15.42
CA HIS A 795 -25.60 3.49 -14.37
C HIS A 795 -27.07 3.65 -14.76
N ARG A 796 -27.86 2.68 -14.29
CA ARG A 796 -29.25 2.85 -13.88
C ARG A 796 -29.48 2.02 -12.64
#